data_AF-A0A3R7J234-F1
#
_entry.id   AF-A0A3R7J234-F1
#
_cell.length_a   1.000
_cell.length_b   1.000
_cell.length_c   1.000
_cell.angle_alpha   90.00
_cell.angle_beta   90.00
_cell.angle_gamma   90.00
#
_symmetry.space_group_name_H-M   'P 1'
#
loop_
_entity.id
_entity.type
_entity.pdbx_description
1 polymer ?
#
loop_
_entity_poly.entity_id
_entity_poly.type
_entity_poly.pdbx_seq_one_letter_code
_entity_poly.pdbx_strand_id
1 'polypeptide(L)'
;MIRTRGSWGVSHTRVPTESRPGHVALFAGMYEDSSSSFLFGSPDIVPMFARHVPQAREEHYSHEEEDFAKGDASELDIWAFRHFQKLLEKSKSDQKLSHQLHDDGVVVFCHYLGIDSNGHAHRPNSKDYLNNIALVDELVEKTYRMVEEFYEYDGRTAYVFTADHGMGLKGAHGDGDPANTRTPLVVWGAGVQEPTVVETKNSGFEIDLPTQSRAQVRAQLQAQEEQEHAAKSEWGALDKLVRKDVMQADVAPLISALLGLPYPRNSVGVLPFSYLAKGAYRANAVRSNAQQLYLHALRKEQEKRSRTLLRFVPYGPFRDRIPELSKQLVEAYDASIANERLEENSDAYERVEVLSQELIEICLDTLEYFQRYDWFFLLSIVVLGYVGWMIVVGVAYLHPQDFRVSWLLGARGKQVDIKLCIMVFAVFMYLALEGSPITYYLYVLFPLLFGVFTWNHADLIHETWTSSASGSHAKSSWKWWAERALIMLCLELVVIGYERREIFGVLFSLLALWPFVGTSTREGDGQVRGGIRSFPSPSQCWSVSCLLISVFPYLPSEYGEHTALVNIGGVLVLLFAGMVLTMAGLSQQKIWTNPSFILSITPLALSLVTLHYTMQYLDGERSKPPFLLTAANWVLASLPIVVLLVKLQKGIAGQSRILETGAGRYDPQLQQAEVGRYVTRIIDVILAFAPSFTLLSIAYEVLFYVVLCGVLVSWLLLEAETSFTSSTSTWREVQRAFVFLLLVNIAFFGTGNVASMSSFEISSTYRFVTVFAPFTMGALLVGKILIPFMVVACTFHLILLLPSASSAGSQKPRLPASRYFLLVVAMSDVLALHFLFLVKNEGSWKEIGNSISMFGIVNAQIVFIPLLFLLARAFVRDLTPATGLSGQSLQDKKRQ
;
A
#
# COMPACT_ATOMS: atom_id res chain seq x y z
N MET A 1 -31.81 -20.78 -18.42
CA MET A 1 -31.41 -19.68 -19.33
C MET A 1 -30.14 -19.97 -20.12
N ILE A 2 -28.99 -20.13 -19.47
CA ILE A 2 -27.66 -20.28 -20.14
C ILE A 2 -27.65 -21.40 -21.20
N ARG A 3 -28.29 -22.54 -20.93
CA ARG A 3 -28.22 -23.70 -21.83
C ARG A 3 -29.07 -23.59 -23.10
N THR A 4 -30.03 -22.67 -23.14
CA THR A 4 -31.10 -22.72 -24.15
C THR A 4 -31.47 -21.38 -24.77
N ARG A 5 -31.21 -20.25 -24.11
CA ARG A 5 -31.68 -18.93 -24.56
C ARG A 5 -30.65 -17.80 -24.45
N GLY A 6 -29.63 -17.96 -23.61
CA GLY A 6 -28.70 -16.87 -23.29
C GLY A 6 -27.26 -17.14 -23.74
N SER A 7 -26.52 -16.06 -23.94
CA SER A 7 -25.07 -16.09 -24.02
C SER A 7 -24.46 -15.91 -22.62
N TRP A 8 -23.29 -16.51 -22.38
CA TRP A 8 -22.64 -16.49 -21.07
C TRP A 8 -21.13 -16.31 -21.19
N GLY A 9 -20.52 -15.78 -20.12
CA GLY A 9 -19.08 -15.59 -20.01
C GLY A 9 -18.67 -15.04 -18.66
N VAL A 10 -17.40 -14.66 -18.56
CA VAL A 10 -16.83 -13.99 -17.38
C VAL A 10 -16.52 -12.54 -17.74
N SER A 11 -17.00 -11.61 -16.91
CA SER A 11 -16.58 -10.21 -16.91
C SER A 11 -15.37 -10.06 -15.98
N HIS A 12 -14.26 -9.58 -16.54
CA HIS A 12 -13.01 -9.37 -15.82
C HIS A 12 -12.93 -7.91 -15.36
N THR A 13 -12.94 -7.68 -14.05
CA THR A 13 -12.81 -6.33 -13.49
C THR A 13 -11.35 -5.95 -13.26
N ARG A 14 -11.06 -4.69 -13.60
CA ARG A 14 -9.79 -4.01 -13.34
C ARG A 14 -9.97 -2.71 -12.56
N VAL A 15 -11.19 -2.41 -12.11
CA VAL A 15 -11.43 -1.30 -11.18
C VAL A 15 -11.20 -1.80 -9.75
N PRO A 16 -11.09 -0.93 -8.73
CA PRO A 16 -11.06 -1.42 -7.36
C PRO A 16 -12.30 -2.28 -7.17
N THR A 17 -12.12 -3.51 -6.65
CA THR A 17 -13.21 -4.45 -6.40
C THR A 17 -13.97 -3.97 -5.18
N GLU A 18 -14.60 -2.82 -5.32
CA GLU A 18 -15.51 -2.14 -4.41
C GLU A 18 -16.76 -1.83 -5.24
N SER A 19 -17.91 -1.78 -4.59
CA SER A 19 -19.15 -1.74 -5.35
C SER A 19 -19.29 -0.50 -6.22
N ARG A 20 -18.93 0.68 -5.71
CA ARG A 20 -19.03 1.94 -6.46
C ARG A 20 -18.21 1.97 -7.75
N PRO A 21 -16.89 1.73 -7.74
CA PRO A 21 -16.11 1.68 -8.98
C PRO A 21 -16.58 0.62 -9.97
N GLY A 22 -16.96 -0.58 -9.51
CA GLY A 22 -17.50 -1.66 -10.36
C GLY A 22 -18.75 -1.22 -11.10
N HIS A 23 -19.69 -0.62 -10.38
CA HIS A 23 -20.92 -0.05 -10.92
C HIS A 23 -20.65 1.10 -11.92
N VAL A 24 -19.70 2.00 -11.64
CA VAL A 24 -19.31 3.05 -12.60
C VAL A 24 -18.75 2.44 -13.90
N ALA A 25 -17.96 1.38 -13.81
CA ALA A 25 -17.42 0.70 -14.99
C ALA A 25 -18.51 -0.01 -15.83
N LEU A 26 -19.48 -0.64 -15.17
CA LEU A 26 -20.58 -1.36 -15.84
C LEU A 26 -21.55 -0.45 -16.59
N PHE A 27 -21.78 0.78 -16.10
CA PHE A 27 -22.79 1.67 -16.67
C PHE A 27 -22.22 2.89 -17.41
N ALA A 28 -21.10 3.47 -16.95
CA ALA A 28 -20.43 4.62 -17.57
C ALA A 28 -21.34 5.82 -17.92
N GLY A 29 -22.47 6.00 -17.22
CA GLY A 29 -23.47 7.05 -17.48
C GLY A 29 -24.58 6.69 -18.47
N MET A 30 -24.71 5.43 -18.89
CA MET A 30 -25.69 4.96 -19.89
C MET A 30 -27.15 5.37 -19.60
N TYR A 31 -27.54 5.46 -18.33
CA TYR A 31 -28.91 5.81 -17.92
C TYR A 31 -29.30 7.27 -18.28
N GLU A 32 -28.33 8.14 -18.58
CA GLU A 32 -28.54 9.55 -18.94
C GLU A 32 -29.37 9.73 -20.23
N ASP A 33 -29.34 8.74 -21.13
CA ASP A 33 -30.04 8.77 -22.42
C ASP A 33 -31.29 7.85 -22.47
N SER A 34 -31.63 7.20 -21.35
CA SER A 34 -32.86 6.38 -21.25
C SER A 34 -34.12 7.24 -21.22
N SER A 35 -35.26 6.68 -21.62
CA SER A 35 -36.57 7.36 -21.54
C SER A 35 -37.10 7.41 -20.11
N SER A 36 -36.91 6.34 -19.35
CA SER A 36 -37.22 6.22 -17.93
C SER A 36 -36.33 5.13 -17.32
N SER A 37 -35.79 5.42 -16.14
CA SER A 37 -34.98 4.47 -15.36
C SER A 37 -35.62 4.21 -14.00
N PHE A 38 -35.74 2.95 -13.59
CA PHE A 38 -36.25 2.55 -12.29
C PHE A 38 -35.20 1.70 -11.58
N LEU A 39 -34.73 2.19 -10.43
CA LEU A 39 -33.56 1.67 -9.75
C LEU A 39 -33.91 1.26 -8.31
N PHE A 40 -33.56 0.04 -7.92
CA PHE A 40 -33.89 -0.54 -6.61
C PHE A 40 -32.66 -1.15 -5.94
N GLY A 41 -32.41 -0.83 -4.66
CA GLY A 41 -31.38 -1.51 -3.88
C GLY A 41 -30.69 -0.64 -2.82
N SER A 42 -29.35 -0.60 -2.84
CA SER A 42 -28.54 0.00 -1.76
C SER A 42 -28.57 1.54 -1.80
N PRO A 43 -28.70 2.21 -0.64
CA PRO A 43 -28.56 3.66 -0.50
C PRO A 43 -27.19 4.21 -0.94
N ASP A 44 -26.15 3.38 -1.03
CA ASP A 44 -24.82 3.83 -1.47
C ASP A 44 -24.59 3.77 -2.99
N ILE A 45 -25.39 2.94 -3.68
CA ILE A 45 -25.24 2.63 -5.10
C ILE A 45 -26.31 3.33 -5.94
N VAL A 46 -27.58 3.08 -5.62
CA VAL A 46 -28.68 3.54 -6.48
C VAL A 46 -28.74 5.09 -6.58
N PRO A 47 -28.62 5.84 -5.48
CA PRO A 47 -28.46 7.31 -5.48
C PRO A 47 -27.41 7.87 -6.41
N MET A 48 -26.32 7.14 -6.66
CA MET A 48 -25.26 7.60 -7.56
C MET A 48 -25.77 7.75 -9.00
N PHE A 49 -26.75 6.95 -9.40
CA PHE A 49 -27.26 6.88 -10.76
C PHE A 49 -28.47 7.78 -11.01
N ALA A 50 -29.34 8.00 -10.03
CA ALA A 50 -30.47 8.92 -10.24
C ALA A 50 -30.09 10.39 -9.99
N ARG A 51 -29.00 10.63 -9.26
CA ARG A 51 -28.56 11.99 -8.94
C ARG A 51 -28.22 12.75 -10.23
N HIS A 52 -28.96 13.83 -10.46
CA HIS A 52 -28.89 14.66 -11.67
C HIS A 52 -29.43 14.03 -12.95
N VAL A 53 -30.19 12.93 -12.86
CA VAL A 53 -30.88 12.31 -14.01
C VAL A 53 -32.40 12.34 -13.78
N PRO A 54 -33.11 13.36 -14.29
CA PRO A 54 -34.52 13.60 -13.97
C PRO A 54 -35.49 12.46 -14.30
N GLN A 55 -35.14 11.64 -15.29
CA GLN A 55 -35.92 10.48 -15.72
C GLN A 55 -35.62 9.20 -14.91
N ALA A 56 -34.62 9.23 -14.02
CA ALA A 56 -34.28 8.12 -13.15
C ALA A 56 -35.01 8.25 -11.80
N ARG A 57 -35.68 7.17 -11.40
CA ARG A 57 -36.37 7.05 -10.12
C ARG A 57 -35.70 5.97 -9.31
N GLU A 58 -35.47 6.29 -8.05
CA GLU A 58 -34.84 5.38 -7.10
C GLU A 58 -35.73 5.08 -5.91
N GLU A 59 -35.65 3.83 -5.47
CA GLU A 59 -36.07 3.42 -4.15
C GLU A 59 -34.95 2.58 -3.54
N HIS A 60 -34.59 2.89 -2.29
CA HIS A 60 -33.59 2.14 -1.54
C HIS A 60 -34.06 1.91 -0.11
N TYR A 61 -33.53 0.85 0.52
CA TYR A 61 -33.67 0.66 1.96
C TYR A 61 -32.81 1.67 2.74
N SER A 62 -33.01 1.74 4.06
CA SER A 62 -32.25 2.62 4.95
C SER A 62 -30.84 2.08 5.24
N HIS A 63 -29.90 2.96 5.62
CA HIS A 63 -28.54 2.53 6.00
C HIS A 63 -28.55 1.63 7.25
N GLU A 64 -29.54 1.76 8.13
CA GLU A 64 -29.71 0.89 9.31
C GLU A 64 -30.15 -0.54 8.95
N GLU A 65 -30.66 -0.75 7.74
CA GLU A 65 -31.02 -2.07 7.22
C GLU A 65 -29.78 -2.83 6.71
N GLU A 66 -28.71 -2.14 6.29
CA GLU A 66 -27.39 -2.69 5.93
C GLU A 66 -26.51 -3.01 7.16
N ASP A 67 -27.09 -3.62 8.19
CA ASP A 67 -26.33 -4.00 9.39
C ASP A 67 -25.68 -5.38 9.20
N PHE A 68 -24.37 -5.40 8.95
CA PHE A 68 -23.56 -6.62 8.80
C PHE A 68 -23.56 -7.53 10.05
N ALA A 69 -24.03 -7.05 11.21
CA ALA A 69 -24.16 -7.85 12.42
C ALA A 69 -25.54 -8.53 12.56
N LYS A 70 -26.50 -8.26 11.65
CA LYS A 70 -27.76 -9.02 11.57
C LYS A 70 -27.49 -10.40 10.95
N GLY A 71 -28.18 -11.42 11.46
CA GLY A 71 -27.89 -12.82 11.14
C GLY A 71 -28.16 -13.26 9.69
N ASP A 72 -29.03 -12.56 8.93
CA ASP A 72 -29.31 -12.90 7.53
C ASP A 72 -29.57 -11.63 6.70
N ALA A 73 -28.66 -11.35 5.76
CA ALA A 73 -28.74 -10.18 4.87
C ALA A 73 -29.58 -10.41 3.60
N SER A 74 -30.12 -11.61 3.39
CA SER A 74 -30.88 -11.98 2.18
C SER A 74 -32.20 -11.21 2.02
N GLU A 75 -32.74 -10.65 3.10
CA GLU A 75 -33.93 -9.79 3.08
C GLU A 75 -33.73 -8.52 2.24
N LEU A 76 -32.49 -8.04 2.06
CA LEU A 76 -32.18 -6.90 1.19
C LEU A 76 -32.46 -7.22 -0.28
N ASP A 77 -32.21 -8.46 -0.71
CA ASP A 77 -32.46 -8.90 -2.07
C ASP A 77 -33.96 -9.10 -2.33
N ILE A 78 -34.66 -9.66 -1.33
CA ILE A 78 -36.11 -9.77 -1.31
C ILE A 78 -36.75 -8.38 -1.36
N TRP A 79 -36.17 -7.41 -0.67
CA TRP A 79 -36.65 -6.02 -0.69
C TRP A 79 -36.61 -5.46 -2.11
N ALA A 80 -35.48 -5.58 -2.82
CA ALA A 80 -35.34 -5.06 -4.18
C ALA A 80 -36.34 -5.72 -5.14
N PHE A 81 -36.47 -7.05 -5.07
CA PHE A 81 -37.46 -7.81 -5.84
C PHE A 81 -38.90 -7.33 -5.57
N ARG A 82 -39.29 -7.20 -4.30
CA ARG A 82 -40.65 -6.78 -3.92
C ARG A 82 -40.97 -5.37 -4.39
N HIS A 83 -40.02 -4.45 -4.39
CA HIS A 83 -40.27 -3.08 -4.85
C HIS A 83 -40.41 -3.00 -6.36
N PHE A 84 -39.65 -3.80 -7.12
CA PHE A 84 -39.91 -3.93 -8.55
C PHE A 84 -41.30 -4.54 -8.82
N GLN A 85 -41.69 -5.58 -8.08
CA GLN A 85 -43.03 -6.15 -8.19
C GLN A 85 -44.13 -5.09 -7.91
N LYS A 86 -43.99 -4.31 -6.84
CA LYS A 86 -44.91 -3.21 -6.51
C LYS A 86 -44.99 -2.16 -7.62
N LEU A 87 -43.88 -1.85 -8.29
CA LEU A 87 -43.87 -0.92 -9.42
C LEU A 87 -44.81 -1.40 -10.55
N LEU A 88 -44.69 -2.67 -10.94
CA LEU A 88 -45.52 -3.28 -11.99
C LEU A 88 -46.98 -3.43 -11.55
N GLU A 89 -47.25 -3.69 -10.28
CA GLU A 89 -48.62 -3.72 -9.75
C GLU A 89 -49.26 -2.33 -9.73
N LYS A 90 -48.51 -1.31 -9.30
CA LYS A 90 -48.97 0.08 -9.24
C LYS A 90 -49.30 0.63 -10.63
N SER A 91 -48.51 0.27 -11.65
CA SER A 91 -48.72 0.73 -13.03
C SER A 91 -50.09 0.31 -13.59
N LYS A 92 -50.69 -0.78 -13.09
CA LYS A 92 -52.06 -1.20 -13.47
C LYS A 92 -53.13 -0.17 -13.11
N SER A 93 -52.87 0.70 -12.14
CA SER A 93 -53.79 1.74 -11.68
C SER A 93 -53.30 3.17 -11.96
N ASP A 94 -52.00 3.37 -12.15
CA ASP A 94 -51.38 4.66 -12.48
C ASP A 94 -51.09 4.73 -13.99
N GLN A 95 -51.97 5.41 -14.72
CA GLN A 95 -51.88 5.52 -16.18
C GLN A 95 -50.57 6.19 -16.66
N LYS A 96 -50.02 7.13 -15.88
CA LYS A 96 -48.76 7.79 -16.22
C LYS A 96 -47.62 6.79 -16.09
N LEU A 97 -47.57 6.05 -14.99
CA LEU A 97 -46.56 5.01 -14.77
C LEU A 97 -46.67 3.88 -15.80
N SER A 98 -47.90 3.48 -16.15
CA SER A 98 -48.15 2.50 -17.21
C SER A 98 -47.55 2.93 -18.54
N HIS A 99 -47.81 4.18 -18.96
CA HIS A 99 -47.24 4.72 -20.19
C HIS A 99 -45.70 4.72 -20.14
N GLN A 100 -45.11 5.17 -19.03
CA GLN A 100 -43.66 5.21 -18.89
C GLN A 100 -43.00 3.84 -18.96
N LEU A 101 -43.65 2.78 -18.46
CA LEU A 101 -43.13 1.43 -18.54
C LEU A 101 -43.29 0.81 -19.95
N HIS A 102 -44.19 1.33 -20.78
CA HIS A 102 -44.38 0.89 -22.16
C HIS A 102 -43.69 1.79 -23.20
N ASP A 103 -42.95 2.82 -22.76
CA ASP A 103 -42.12 3.64 -23.65
C ASP A 103 -40.89 2.85 -24.13
N ASP A 104 -40.30 3.26 -25.26
CA ASP A 104 -39.05 2.67 -25.74
C ASP A 104 -37.87 3.11 -24.83
N GLY A 105 -36.86 2.25 -24.65
CA GLY A 105 -35.62 2.62 -23.93
C GLY A 105 -35.77 2.71 -22.41
N VAL A 106 -36.67 1.93 -21.82
CA VAL A 106 -36.87 1.82 -20.36
C VAL A 106 -35.77 0.94 -19.75
N VAL A 107 -35.18 1.41 -18.65
CA VAL A 107 -34.17 0.67 -17.89
C VAL A 107 -34.71 0.33 -16.50
N VAL A 108 -34.58 -0.93 -16.11
CA VAL A 108 -34.83 -1.38 -14.73
C VAL A 108 -33.54 -1.96 -14.17
N PHE A 109 -33.10 -1.45 -13.02
CA PHE A 109 -31.91 -1.90 -12.33
C PHE A 109 -32.27 -2.40 -10.94
N CYS A 110 -31.96 -3.66 -10.66
CA CYS A 110 -32.12 -4.28 -9.35
C CYS A 110 -30.74 -4.62 -8.80
N HIS A 111 -30.36 -3.98 -7.70
CA HIS A 111 -29.10 -4.23 -7.01
C HIS A 111 -29.31 -5.17 -5.81
N TYR A 112 -28.80 -6.39 -5.94
CA TYR A 112 -28.88 -7.44 -4.93
C TYR A 112 -27.62 -7.44 -4.05
N LEU A 113 -27.68 -6.81 -2.87
CA LEU A 113 -26.55 -6.62 -1.94
C LEU A 113 -26.36 -7.80 -0.96
N GLY A 114 -27.39 -8.62 -0.72
CA GLY A 114 -27.40 -9.60 0.37
C GLY A 114 -26.23 -10.59 0.33
N ILE A 115 -25.82 -11.00 -0.89
CA ILE A 115 -24.67 -11.88 -1.10
C ILE A 115 -23.37 -11.24 -0.58
N ASP A 116 -23.12 -9.96 -0.88
CA ASP A 116 -21.92 -9.26 -0.42
C ASP A 116 -21.88 -9.16 1.11
N SER A 117 -22.99 -8.71 1.71
CA SER A 117 -23.14 -8.60 3.16
C SER A 117 -22.94 -9.94 3.89
N ASN A 118 -23.53 -11.03 3.37
CA ASN A 118 -23.30 -12.37 3.90
C ASN A 118 -21.86 -12.87 3.65
N GLY A 119 -21.20 -12.39 2.59
CA GLY A 119 -19.80 -12.69 2.31
C GLY A 119 -18.88 -12.10 3.38
N HIS A 120 -19.05 -10.83 3.74
CA HIS A 120 -18.30 -10.18 4.83
C HIS A 120 -18.61 -10.81 6.20
N ALA A 121 -19.88 -11.05 6.51
CA ALA A 121 -20.30 -11.52 7.82
C ALA A 121 -19.98 -13.00 8.07
N HIS A 122 -20.22 -13.86 7.07
CA HIS A 122 -20.22 -15.32 7.21
C HIS A 122 -19.17 -16.04 6.36
N ARG A 123 -18.52 -15.35 5.40
CA ARG A 123 -17.57 -15.89 4.41
C ARG A 123 -18.23 -16.69 3.27
N PRO A 124 -17.62 -16.74 2.07
CA PRO A 124 -18.24 -17.34 0.87
C PRO A 124 -18.60 -18.84 0.93
N ASN A 125 -17.99 -19.61 1.83
CA ASN A 125 -18.29 -21.05 1.98
C ASN A 125 -19.31 -21.34 3.08
N SER A 126 -19.90 -20.31 3.69
CA SER A 126 -20.94 -20.48 4.69
C SER A 126 -22.27 -20.93 4.09
N LYS A 127 -23.10 -21.53 4.94
CA LYS A 127 -24.45 -21.90 4.56
C LYS A 127 -25.28 -20.67 4.18
N ASP A 128 -25.11 -19.57 4.90
CA ASP A 128 -25.84 -18.32 4.71
C ASP A 128 -25.52 -17.70 3.34
N TYR A 129 -24.23 -17.63 2.96
CA TYR A 129 -23.82 -17.15 1.65
C TYR A 129 -24.34 -18.02 0.51
N LEU A 130 -24.20 -19.35 0.60
CA LEU A 130 -24.67 -20.28 -0.44
C LEU A 130 -26.19 -20.30 -0.57
N ASN A 131 -26.91 -20.20 0.54
CA ASN A 131 -28.38 -20.06 0.53
C ASN A 131 -28.79 -18.73 -0.11
N ASN A 132 -28.06 -17.65 0.15
CA ASN A 132 -28.35 -16.35 -0.46
C ASN A 132 -28.12 -16.39 -1.99
N ILE A 133 -27.08 -17.08 -2.48
CA ILE A 133 -26.89 -17.31 -3.92
C ILE A 133 -28.08 -18.05 -4.51
N ALA A 134 -28.53 -19.13 -3.87
CA ALA A 134 -29.68 -19.90 -4.32
C ALA A 134 -30.97 -19.06 -4.32
N LEU A 135 -31.15 -18.19 -3.33
CA LEU A 135 -32.27 -17.24 -3.28
C LEU A 135 -32.21 -16.26 -4.46
N VAL A 136 -31.06 -15.64 -4.73
CA VAL A 136 -30.93 -14.69 -5.84
C VAL A 136 -31.19 -15.37 -7.19
N ASP A 137 -30.74 -16.61 -7.39
CA ASP A 137 -31.07 -17.40 -8.58
C ASP A 137 -32.59 -17.60 -8.74
N GLU A 138 -33.30 -17.92 -7.66
CA GLU A 138 -34.77 -18.02 -7.64
C GLU A 138 -35.45 -16.66 -7.92
N LEU A 139 -34.94 -15.56 -7.35
CA LEU A 139 -35.47 -14.22 -7.57
C LEU A 139 -35.29 -13.79 -9.04
N VAL A 140 -34.16 -14.11 -9.67
CA VAL A 140 -33.91 -13.84 -11.10
C VAL A 140 -34.92 -14.58 -11.98
N GLU A 141 -35.21 -15.85 -11.68
CA GLU A 141 -36.24 -16.61 -12.41
C GLU A 141 -37.63 -15.97 -12.25
N LYS A 142 -38.02 -15.61 -11.02
CA LYS A 142 -39.31 -14.95 -10.75
C LYS A 142 -39.41 -13.60 -11.46
N THR A 143 -38.35 -12.80 -11.44
CA THR A 143 -38.30 -11.51 -12.13
C THR A 143 -38.46 -11.69 -13.63
N TYR A 144 -37.78 -12.66 -14.25
CA TYR A 144 -37.97 -12.97 -15.66
C TYR A 144 -39.43 -13.26 -15.99
N ARG A 145 -40.07 -14.20 -15.28
CA ARG A 145 -41.47 -14.56 -15.52
C ARG A 145 -42.41 -13.36 -15.32
N MET A 146 -42.22 -12.60 -14.24
CA MET A 146 -43.02 -11.42 -13.92
C MET A 146 -42.96 -10.36 -15.03
N VAL A 147 -41.78 -10.11 -15.59
CA VAL A 147 -41.60 -9.11 -16.66
C VAL A 147 -42.20 -9.60 -17.96
N GLU A 148 -41.97 -10.86 -18.35
CA GLU A 148 -42.52 -11.41 -19.59
C GLU A 148 -44.05 -11.47 -19.54
N GLU A 149 -44.65 -11.83 -18.40
CA GLU A 149 -46.10 -11.79 -18.21
C GLU A 149 -46.65 -10.37 -18.27
N PHE A 150 -45.93 -9.38 -17.71
CA PHE A 150 -46.34 -7.98 -17.74
C PHE A 150 -46.38 -7.40 -19.15
N TYR A 151 -45.42 -7.76 -20.01
CA TYR A 151 -45.36 -7.35 -21.42
C TYR A 151 -45.97 -8.37 -22.39
N GLU A 152 -46.77 -9.31 -21.89
CA GLU A 152 -47.48 -10.31 -22.72
C GLU A 152 -46.56 -11.10 -23.66
N TYR A 153 -45.31 -11.35 -23.25
CA TYR A 153 -44.28 -12.06 -24.01
C TYR A 153 -44.00 -11.43 -25.38
N ASP A 154 -43.98 -10.09 -25.47
CA ASP A 154 -43.74 -9.34 -26.72
C ASP A 154 -42.36 -9.56 -27.37
N GLY A 155 -41.43 -10.19 -26.65
CA GLY A 155 -40.08 -10.49 -27.13
C GLY A 155 -39.19 -9.26 -27.29
N ARG A 156 -39.50 -8.13 -26.65
CA ARG A 156 -38.76 -6.86 -26.77
C ARG A 156 -37.85 -6.56 -25.58
N THR A 157 -37.90 -7.38 -24.52
CA THR A 157 -37.06 -7.20 -23.34
C THR A 157 -35.72 -7.94 -23.48
N ALA A 158 -34.63 -7.25 -23.14
CA ALA A 158 -33.30 -7.84 -22.97
C ALA A 158 -32.90 -7.83 -21.49
N TYR A 159 -32.14 -8.85 -21.07
CA TYR A 159 -31.72 -9.06 -19.69
C TYR A 159 -30.21 -9.17 -19.63
N VAL A 160 -29.60 -8.47 -18.67
CA VAL A 160 -28.16 -8.54 -18.36
C VAL A 160 -28.01 -8.86 -16.88
N PHE A 161 -27.45 -10.01 -16.56
CA PHE A 161 -27.14 -10.44 -15.20
C PHE A 161 -25.63 -10.50 -15.02
N THR A 162 -25.12 -9.73 -14.05
CA THR A 162 -23.70 -9.68 -13.74
C THR A 162 -23.48 -9.23 -12.29
N ALA A 163 -22.20 -9.16 -11.89
CA ALA A 163 -21.78 -8.56 -10.62
C ALA A 163 -20.70 -7.49 -10.88
N ASP A 164 -20.61 -6.56 -9.94
CA ASP A 164 -19.63 -5.49 -9.87
C ASP A 164 -18.25 -5.96 -9.39
N HIS A 165 -18.20 -6.95 -8.49
CA HIS A 165 -16.98 -7.68 -8.13
C HIS A 165 -17.29 -9.10 -7.64
N GLY A 166 -16.23 -9.88 -7.42
CA GLY A 166 -16.28 -11.14 -6.70
C GLY A 166 -15.88 -10.98 -5.22
N MET A 167 -15.75 -12.11 -4.52
CA MET A 167 -15.45 -12.15 -3.09
C MET A 167 -14.43 -13.24 -2.78
N GLY A 168 -13.36 -12.88 -2.07
CA GLY A 168 -12.31 -13.78 -1.66
C GLY A 168 -12.79 -14.69 -0.53
N LEU A 169 -12.13 -15.85 -0.36
CA LEU A 169 -12.51 -16.88 0.63
C LEU A 169 -12.61 -16.38 2.09
N LYS A 170 -12.03 -15.22 2.38
CA LYS A 170 -12.05 -14.58 3.70
C LYS A 170 -13.29 -13.72 3.95
N GLY A 171 -14.14 -13.53 2.95
CA GLY A 171 -15.20 -12.53 3.02
C GLY A 171 -14.64 -11.12 2.91
N ALA A 172 -13.60 -10.94 2.09
CA ALA A 172 -13.00 -9.63 1.85
C ALA A 172 -12.76 -9.44 0.36
N HIS A 173 -12.95 -8.20 -0.09
CA HIS A 173 -12.64 -7.72 -1.42
C HIS A 173 -11.93 -6.36 -1.30
N GLY A 174 -11.56 -5.79 -2.44
CA GLY A 174 -10.86 -4.49 -2.57
C GLY A 174 -9.45 -4.65 -3.14
N ASP A 175 -9.13 -5.83 -3.69
CA ASP A 175 -7.79 -6.18 -4.12
C ASP A 175 -7.80 -6.89 -5.50
N GLY A 176 -6.63 -7.31 -5.95
CA GLY A 176 -6.42 -7.92 -7.26
C GLY A 176 -6.60 -9.43 -7.29
N ASP A 177 -7.12 -10.06 -6.23
CA ASP A 177 -7.29 -11.50 -6.19
C ASP A 177 -8.20 -11.96 -7.35
N PRO A 178 -7.83 -13.04 -8.07
CA PRO A 178 -8.69 -13.65 -9.07
C PRO A 178 -10.14 -13.88 -8.63
N ALA A 179 -10.37 -14.26 -7.37
CA ALA A 179 -11.72 -14.46 -6.83
C ALA A 179 -12.51 -13.15 -6.69
N ASN A 180 -11.83 -12.01 -6.54
CA ASN A 180 -12.43 -10.67 -6.46
C ASN A 180 -12.64 -10.05 -7.84
N THR A 181 -11.85 -10.46 -8.83
CA THR A 181 -11.79 -9.80 -10.14
C THR A 181 -12.60 -10.48 -11.25
N ARG A 182 -13.27 -11.59 -10.94
CA ARG A 182 -14.08 -12.37 -11.89
C ARG A 182 -15.55 -12.30 -11.52
N THR A 183 -16.39 -11.82 -12.44
CA THR A 183 -17.83 -11.77 -12.24
C THR A 183 -18.57 -12.53 -13.34
N PRO A 184 -19.72 -13.17 -13.05
CA PRO A 184 -20.52 -13.81 -14.08
C PRO A 184 -21.06 -12.76 -15.04
N LEU A 185 -21.21 -13.12 -16.32
CA LEU A 185 -21.98 -12.33 -17.28
C LEU A 185 -22.91 -13.26 -18.04
N VAL A 186 -24.22 -13.08 -17.83
CA VAL A 186 -25.28 -13.84 -18.53
C VAL A 186 -26.24 -12.85 -19.17
N VAL A 187 -26.48 -13.03 -20.46
CA VAL A 187 -27.27 -12.10 -21.26
C VAL A 187 -28.27 -12.89 -22.11
N TRP A 188 -29.54 -12.48 -22.15
CA TRP A 188 -30.60 -13.16 -22.90
C TRP A 188 -31.75 -12.21 -23.26
N GLY A 189 -32.65 -12.67 -24.13
CA GLY A 189 -33.81 -11.89 -24.59
C GLY A 189 -33.58 -11.21 -25.93
N ALA A 190 -34.26 -10.08 -26.15
CA ALA A 190 -34.28 -9.35 -27.41
C ALA A 190 -32.87 -8.96 -27.90
N GLY A 191 -32.57 -9.22 -29.17
CA GLY A 191 -31.30 -8.83 -29.81
C GLY A 191 -30.07 -9.67 -29.43
N VAL A 192 -30.20 -10.60 -28.47
CA VAL A 192 -29.10 -11.41 -27.95
C VAL A 192 -28.89 -12.66 -28.79
N GLN A 193 -27.63 -13.02 -29.03
CA GLN A 193 -27.25 -14.27 -29.69
C GLN A 193 -27.54 -15.48 -28.77
N GLU A 194 -28.23 -16.48 -29.32
CA GLU A 194 -28.47 -17.77 -28.66
C GLU A 194 -27.15 -18.53 -28.35
N PRO A 195 -27.18 -19.50 -27.40
CA PRO A 195 -25.99 -20.26 -27.03
C PRO A 195 -25.32 -20.93 -28.23
N THR A 196 -24.00 -20.73 -28.39
CA THR A 196 -23.22 -21.36 -29.45
C THR A 196 -22.66 -22.69 -28.97
N VAL A 197 -22.94 -23.77 -29.69
CA VAL A 197 -22.49 -25.12 -29.33
C VAL A 197 -21.09 -25.37 -29.87
N VAL A 198 -20.23 -25.97 -29.05
CA VAL A 198 -18.87 -26.36 -29.41
C VAL A 198 -18.90 -27.62 -30.29
N GLU A 199 -18.36 -27.52 -31.51
CA GLU A 199 -18.36 -28.62 -32.48
C GLU A 199 -17.32 -29.71 -32.17
N THR A 200 -16.19 -29.35 -31.55
CA THR A 200 -15.08 -30.26 -31.22
C THR A 200 -14.78 -30.31 -29.73
N LYS A 201 -14.77 -31.52 -29.14
CA LYS A 201 -14.39 -31.72 -27.74
C LYS A 201 -12.90 -31.44 -27.52
N ASN A 202 -12.58 -30.25 -27.02
CA ASN A 202 -11.31 -29.94 -26.39
C ASN A 202 -11.38 -30.18 -24.87
N SER A 203 -10.22 -30.28 -24.20
CA SER A 203 -10.10 -30.50 -22.75
C SER A 203 -10.42 -29.26 -21.88
N GLY A 204 -11.12 -28.27 -22.43
CA GLY A 204 -11.46 -27.01 -21.74
C GLY A 204 -12.51 -26.19 -22.49
N PHE A 205 -12.91 -25.06 -21.91
CA PHE A 205 -13.86 -24.13 -22.52
C PHE A 205 -13.32 -23.58 -23.84
N GLU A 206 -14.14 -23.60 -24.88
CA GLU A 206 -13.92 -22.76 -26.05
C GLU A 206 -14.27 -21.32 -25.68
N ILE A 207 -13.27 -20.45 -25.66
CA ILE A 207 -13.43 -19.05 -25.27
C ILE A 207 -13.42 -18.18 -26.52
N ASP A 208 -14.58 -17.58 -26.80
CA ASP A 208 -14.69 -16.47 -27.73
C ASP A 208 -14.28 -15.19 -27.00
N LEU A 209 -13.34 -14.46 -27.60
CA LEU A 209 -12.76 -13.26 -27.02
C LEU A 209 -13.11 -12.08 -27.94
N PRO A 210 -13.71 -11.00 -27.40
CA PRO A 210 -13.89 -9.77 -28.16
C PRO A 210 -12.53 -9.30 -28.70
N THR A 211 -12.52 -8.90 -29.97
CA THR A 211 -11.30 -8.79 -30.80
C THR A 211 -10.22 -7.87 -30.22
N GLN A 212 -10.57 -6.76 -29.57
CA GLN A 212 -9.61 -5.80 -29.02
C GLN A 212 -9.27 -6.00 -27.55
N SER A 213 -10.26 -6.35 -26.71
CA SER A 213 -10.01 -6.74 -25.32
C SER A 213 -9.27 -8.09 -25.20
N ARG A 214 -9.03 -8.80 -26.32
CA ARG A 214 -8.42 -10.13 -26.36
C ARG A 214 -7.08 -10.22 -25.62
N ALA A 215 -6.18 -9.26 -25.81
CA ALA A 215 -4.89 -9.25 -25.13
C ALA A 215 -5.07 -9.06 -23.62
N GLN A 216 -5.98 -8.17 -23.23
CA GLN A 216 -6.28 -7.85 -21.84
C GLN A 216 -6.94 -9.02 -21.12
N VAL A 217 -7.95 -9.63 -21.73
CA VAL A 217 -8.65 -10.81 -21.20
C VAL A 217 -7.69 -12.01 -21.14
N ARG A 218 -6.85 -12.25 -22.15
CA ARG A 218 -5.82 -13.31 -22.10
C ARG A 218 -4.84 -13.11 -20.94
N ALA A 219 -4.40 -11.88 -20.70
CA ALA A 219 -3.54 -11.58 -19.56
C ALA A 219 -4.23 -11.89 -18.23
N GLN A 220 -5.54 -11.61 -18.11
CA GLN A 220 -6.32 -11.99 -16.93
C GLN A 220 -6.43 -13.52 -16.80
N LEU A 221 -6.79 -14.23 -17.87
CA LEU A 221 -6.87 -15.69 -17.85
C LEU A 221 -5.53 -16.35 -17.46
N GLN A 222 -4.40 -15.79 -17.92
CA GLN A 222 -3.07 -16.25 -17.52
C GLN A 222 -2.77 -15.96 -16.04
N ALA A 223 -3.16 -14.79 -15.54
CA ALA A 223 -3.01 -14.45 -14.13
C ALA A 223 -3.92 -15.29 -13.20
N GLN A 224 -4.96 -15.92 -13.77
CA GLN A 224 -6.00 -16.67 -13.05
C GLN A 224 -5.95 -18.18 -13.36
N GLU A 225 -4.78 -18.71 -13.71
CA GLU A 225 -4.62 -20.10 -14.18
C GLU A 225 -5.20 -21.13 -13.19
N GLU A 226 -4.95 -20.96 -11.89
CA GLU A 226 -5.48 -21.84 -10.84
C GLU A 226 -7.01 -21.86 -10.81
N GLN A 227 -7.63 -20.69 -10.91
CA GLN A 227 -9.09 -20.55 -10.86
C GLN A 227 -9.74 -21.03 -12.17
N GLU A 228 -9.07 -20.90 -13.32
CA GLU A 228 -9.50 -21.49 -14.58
C GLU A 228 -9.41 -23.03 -14.55
N HIS A 229 -8.41 -23.58 -13.86
CA HIS A 229 -8.36 -25.02 -13.60
C HIS A 229 -9.51 -25.51 -12.73
N ALA A 230 -9.85 -24.78 -11.66
CA ALA A 230 -11.02 -25.09 -10.82
C ALA A 230 -12.33 -25.00 -11.61
N ALA A 231 -12.52 -23.93 -12.39
CA ALA A 231 -13.72 -23.70 -13.20
C ALA A 231 -14.00 -24.84 -14.19
N LYS A 232 -12.97 -25.47 -14.76
CA LYS A 232 -13.15 -26.66 -15.63
C LYS A 232 -13.81 -27.83 -14.91
N SER A 233 -13.47 -28.06 -13.64
CA SER A 233 -14.09 -29.12 -12.85
C SER A 233 -15.48 -28.76 -12.35
N GLU A 234 -15.69 -27.51 -11.94
CA GLU A 234 -16.92 -27.06 -11.28
C GLU A 234 -18.04 -26.73 -12.29
N TRP A 235 -17.69 -26.13 -13.44
CA TRP A 235 -18.64 -25.65 -14.44
C TRP A 235 -18.73 -26.58 -15.66
N GLY A 236 -18.32 -27.85 -15.51
CA GLY A 236 -18.24 -28.83 -16.60
C GLY A 236 -19.56 -29.06 -17.34
N ALA A 237 -20.71 -28.65 -16.79
CA ALA A 237 -21.99 -28.71 -17.49
C ALA A 237 -22.16 -27.65 -18.60
N LEU A 238 -21.25 -26.68 -18.68
CA LEU A 238 -21.22 -25.60 -19.67
C LEU A 238 -20.11 -25.79 -20.72
N ASP A 239 -19.32 -26.87 -20.63
CA ASP A 239 -18.19 -27.15 -21.53
C ASP A 239 -18.57 -27.32 -23.01
N LYS A 240 -19.85 -27.63 -23.28
CA LYS A 240 -20.43 -27.75 -24.63
C LYS A 240 -20.83 -26.41 -25.25
N LEU A 241 -20.71 -25.32 -24.52
CA LEU A 241 -21.12 -23.99 -24.96
C LEU A 241 -19.91 -23.06 -25.01
N VAL A 242 -19.85 -22.23 -26.04
CA VAL A 242 -18.82 -21.20 -26.16
C VAL A 242 -18.97 -20.19 -25.01
N ARG A 243 -17.86 -19.91 -24.33
CA ARG A 243 -17.76 -18.91 -23.25
C ARG A 243 -17.29 -17.57 -23.84
N LYS A 244 -17.99 -16.48 -23.57
CA LYS A 244 -17.73 -15.14 -24.15
C LYS A 244 -17.20 -14.17 -23.08
N ASP A 245 -15.90 -14.15 -22.84
CA ASP A 245 -15.32 -13.32 -21.79
C ASP A 245 -15.16 -11.85 -22.22
N VAL A 246 -15.31 -10.92 -21.29
CA VAL A 246 -15.24 -9.47 -21.57
C VAL A 246 -14.46 -8.72 -20.49
N MET A 247 -14.01 -7.50 -20.78
CA MET A 247 -13.62 -6.59 -19.71
C MET A 247 -14.89 -5.96 -19.11
N GLN A 248 -14.89 -5.64 -17.81
CA GLN A 248 -16.09 -5.09 -17.16
C GLN A 248 -16.61 -3.79 -17.84
N ALA A 249 -15.70 -2.96 -18.36
CA ALA A 249 -16.05 -1.74 -19.09
C ALA A 249 -16.76 -2.01 -20.43
N ASP A 250 -16.64 -3.21 -20.99
CA ASP A 250 -17.29 -3.63 -22.24
C ASP A 250 -18.79 -3.93 -22.03
N VAL A 251 -19.24 -4.07 -20.77
CA VAL A 251 -20.67 -4.27 -20.45
C VAL A 251 -21.49 -3.01 -20.73
N ALA A 252 -20.94 -1.82 -20.48
CA ALA A 252 -21.63 -0.55 -20.74
C ALA A 252 -22.04 -0.36 -22.22
N PRO A 253 -21.14 -0.54 -23.22
CA PRO A 253 -21.54 -0.49 -24.62
C PRO A 253 -22.45 -1.66 -25.02
N LEU A 254 -22.34 -2.84 -24.38
CA LEU A 254 -23.30 -3.93 -24.60
C LEU A 254 -24.72 -3.53 -24.22
N ILE A 255 -24.93 -2.98 -23.01
CA ILE A 255 -26.26 -2.56 -22.57
C ILE A 255 -26.80 -1.45 -23.47
N SER A 256 -25.95 -0.47 -23.83
CA SER A 256 -26.35 0.62 -24.75
C SER A 256 -26.79 0.09 -26.11
N ALA A 257 -26.07 -0.90 -26.66
CA ALA A 257 -26.42 -1.57 -27.91
C ALA A 257 -27.67 -2.45 -27.78
N LEU A 258 -28.00 -3.01 -26.62
CA LEU A 258 -29.27 -3.73 -26.44
C LEU A 258 -30.46 -2.76 -26.36
N LEU A 259 -30.26 -1.57 -25.80
CA LEU A 259 -31.29 -0.54 -25.70
C LEU A 259 -31.47 0.27 -27.00
N GLY A 260 -30.53 0.19 -27.94
CA GLY A 260 -30.54 1.03 -29.14
C GLY A 260 -30.18 2.50 -28.86
N LEU A 261 -29.42 2.76 -27.80
CA LEU A 261 -29.03 4.10 -27.36
C LEU A 261 -27.60 4.46 -27.80
N PRO A 262 -27.25 5.75 -27.85
CA PRO A 262 -25.87 6.19 -28.01
C PRO A 262 -24.95 5.57 -26.95
N TYR A 263 -23.69 5.32 -27.32
CA TYR A 263 -22.71 4.82 -26.36
C TYR A 263 -22.36 5.86 -25.30
N PRO A 264 -22.14 5.46 -24.04
CA PRO A 264 -22.01 6.40 -22.94
C PRO A 264 -20.74 7.21 -23.10
N ARG A 265 -20.84 8.54 -23.00
CA ARG A 265 -19.75 9.49 -23.29
C ARG A 265 -18.45 9.22 -22.52
N ASN A 266 -18.54 8.67 -21.32
CA ASN A 266 -17.37 8.40 -20.48
C ASN A 266 -16.84 6.96 -20.64
N SER A 267 -17.44 6.16 -21.53
CA SER A 267 -17.01 4.80 -21.81
C SER A 267 -15.82 4.76 -22.76
N VAL A 268 -14.85 3.92 -22.43
CA VAL A 268 -13.80 3.44 -23.34
C VAL A 268 -13.97 1.95 -23.66
N GLY A 269 -15.12 1.38 -23.29
CA GLY A 269 -15.44 -0.03 -23.51
C GLY A 269 -15.61 -0.36 -24.98
N VAL A 270 -15.27 -1.61 -25.32
CA VAL A 270 -15.41 -2.18 -26.66
C VAL A 270 -16.67 -3.02 -26.68
N LEU A 271 -17.58 -2.78 -27.63
CA LEU A 271 -18.80 -3.59 -27.76
C LEU A 271 -18.43 -5.09 -27.95
N PRO A 272 -18.82 -6.00 -27.04
CA PRO A 272 -18.61 -7.43 -27.19
C PRO A 272 -19.67 -8.01 -28.14
N PHE A 273 -19.52 -7.69 -29.42
CA PHE A 273 -20.54 -7.88 -30.45
C PHE A 273 -20.97 -9.33 -30.67
N SER A 274 -20.20 -10.32 -30.21
CA SER A 274 -20.60 -11.74 -30.27
C SER A 274 -21.77 -12.07 -29.35
N TYR A 275 -22.11 -11.21 -28.39
CA TYR A 275 -23.35 -11.27 -27.63
C TYR A 275 -24.58 -10.82 -28.44
N LEU A 276 -24.40 -10.10 -29.55
CA LEU A 276 -25.49 -9.65 -30.41
C LEU A 276 -25.69 -10.63 -31.58
N ALA A 277 -26.95 -10.81 -31.98
CA ALA A 277 -27.28 -11.57 -33.18
C ALA A 277 -26.63 -10.96 -34.43
N LYS A 278 -26.14 -11.81 -35.34
CA LYS A 278 -25.53 -11.35 -36.61
C LYS A 278 -26.55 -10.60 -37.47
N GLY A 279 -26.10 -9.53 -38.14
CA GLY A 279 -26.91 -8.76 -39.09
C GLY A 279 -26.52 -7.28 -39.15
N ALA A 280 -27.32 -6.51 -39.90
CA ALA A 280 -27.10 -5.08 -40.14
C ALA A 280 -26.98 -4.26 -38.84
N TYR A 281 -27.83 -4.56 -37.86
CA TYR A 281 -27.84 -3.86 -36.58
C TYR A 281 -26.50 -3.99 -35.86
N ARG A 282 -25.99 -5.21 -35.70
CA ARG A 282 -24.71 -5.49 -35.04
C ARG A 282 -23.55 -4.79 -35.77
N ALA A 283 -23.48 -4.88 -37.09
CA ALA A 283 -22.44 -4.20 -37.86
C ALA A 283 -22.47 -2.67 -37.65
N ASN A 284 -23.66 -2.05 -37.67
CA ASN A 284 -23.80 -0.63 -37.40
C ASN A 284 -23.48 -0.25 -35.94
N ALA A 285 -23.84 -1.11 -34.98
CA ALA A 285 -23.52 -0.92 -33.57
C ALA A 285 -22.00 -0.91 -33.36
N VAL A 286 -21.28 -1.89 -33.92
CA VAL A 286 -19.81 -1.97 -33.84
C VAL A 286 -19.17 -0.74 -34.50
N ARG A 287 -19.64 -0.33 -35.69
CA ARG A 287 -19.18 0.89 -36.37
C ARG A 287 -19.38 2.15 -35.52
N SER A 288 -20.52 2.25 -34.85
CA SER A 288 -20.85 3.42 -34.01
C SER A 288 -19.98 3.48 -32.75
N ASN A 289 -19.61 2.33 -32.15
CA ASN A 289 -18.68 2.27 -31.02
C ASN A 289 -17.26 2.69 -31.48
N ALA A 290 -16.83 2.24 -32.66
CA ALA A 290 -15.57 2.67 -33.26
C ALA A 290 -15.53 4.18 -33.52
N GLN A 291 -16.63 4.76 -34.02
CA GLN A 291 -16.73 6.19 -34.25
C GLN A 291 -16.66 7.01 -32.96
N GLN A 292 -17.29 6.54 -31.88
CA GLN A 292 -17.19 7.16 -30.56
C GLN A 292 -15.74 7.20 -30.06
N LEU A 293 -15.05 6.06 -30.09
CA LEU A 293 -13.67 5.95 -29.62
C LEU A 293 -12.70 6.76 -30.50
N TYR A 294 -12.96 6.84 -31.81
CA TYR A 294 -12.24 7.74 -32.71
C TYR A 294 -12.37 9.21 -32.30
N LEU A 295 -13.57 9.67 -31.94
CA LEU A 295 -13.78 11.03 -31.46
C LEU A 295 -13.05 11.29 -30.14
N HIS A 296 -12.99 10.30 -29.25
CA HIS A 296 -12.19 10.40 -28.01
C HIS A 296 -10.71 10.56 -28.32
N ALA A 297 -10.14 9.70 -29.15
CA ALA A 297 -8.74 9.75 -29.56
C ALA A 297 -8.39 11.08 -30.26
N LEU A 298 -9.22 11.51 -31.22
CA LEU A 298 -9.06 12.77 -31.93
C LEU A 298 -9.10 13.97 -30.98
N ARG A 299 -10.06 14.00 -30.06
CA ARG A 299 -10.15 15.10 -29.08
C ARG A 299 -8.92 15.15 -28.19
N LYS A 300 -8.41 13.99 -27.78
CA LYS A 300 -7.21 13.90 -26.92
C LYS A 300 -5.95 14.36 -27.65
N GLU A 301 -5.79 13.97 -28.91
CA GLU A 301 -4.71 14.46 -29.77
C GLU A 301 -4.78 15.99 -29.90
N GLN A 302 -5.94 16.55 -30.23
CA GLN A 302 -6.14 17.99 -30.38
C GLN A 302 -5.83 18.76 -29.08
N GLU A 303 -6.28 18.23 -27.93
CA GLU A 303 -5.99 18.81 -26.62
C GLU A 303 -4.47 18.88 -26.40
N LYS A 304 -3.74 17.78 -26.63
CA LYS A 304 -2.29 17.75 -26.46
C LYS A 304 -1.56 18.64 -27.47
N ARG A 305 -1.93 18.55 -28.75
CA ARG A 305 -1.35 19.36 -29.82
C ARG A 305 -1.53 20.86 -29.60
N SER A 306 -2.68 21.29 -29.09
CA SER A 306 -2.95 22.72 -28.86
C SER A 306 -2.14 23.31 -27.70
N ARG A 307 -1.68 22.45 -26.78
CA ARG A 307 -0.92 22.86 -25.58
C ARG A 307 0.59 22.72 -25.77
N THR A 308 1.05 21.71 -26.51
CA THR A 308 2.49 21.47 -26.72
C THR A 308 3.11 22.55 -27.62
N LEU A 309 3.98 23.39 -27.04
CA LEU A 309 4.57 24.54 -27.74
C LEU A 309 5.76 24.18 -28.64
N LEU A 310 6.65 23.29 -28.19
CA LEU A 310 7.92 23.04 -28.86
C LEU A 310 7.80 21.99 -29.97
N ARG A 311 7.53 20.74 -29.58
CA ARG A 311 7.48 19.62 -30.51
C ARG A 311 6.37 18.66 -30.11
N PHE A 312 5.25 18.78 -30.80
CA PHE A 312 4.21 17.77 -30.76
C PHE A 312 4.61 16.55 -31.61
N VAL A 313 4.47 15.37 -31.04
CA VAL A 313 4.71 14.08 -31.71
C VAL A 313 3.38 13.34 -31.76
N PRO A 314 2.77 13.14 -32.94
CA PRO A 314 1.55 12.35 -33.06
C PRO A 314 1.85 10.86 -32.89
N TYR A 315 0.83 10.09 -32.52
CA TYR A 315 0.90 8.63 -32.57
C TYR A 315 0.89 8.18 -34.05
N GLY A 316 1.92 7.47 -34.48
CA GLY A 316 2.15 7.11 -35.89
C GLY A 316 0.96 6.40 -36.55
N PRO A 317 0.48 5.27 -36.00
CA PRO A 317 -0.68 4.56 -36.55
C PRO A 317 -1.94 5.45 -36.65
N PHE A 318 -2.18 6.34 -35.68
CA PHE A 318 -3.32 7.26 -35.75
C PHE A 318 -3.21 8.26 -36.89
N ARG A 319 -2.02 8.82 -37.10
CA ARG A 319 -1.78 9.79 -38.19
C ARG A 319 -1.85 9.12 -39.57
N ASP A 320 -1.27 7.93 -39.70
CA ASP A 320 -0.96 7.33 -41.00
C ASP A 320 -2.04 6.34 -41.49
N ARG A 321 -2.60 5.50 -40.60
CA ARG A 321 -3.55 4.43 -40.96
C ARG A 321 -5.01 4.86 -40.89
N ILE A 322 -5.37 5.69 -39.91
CA ILE A 322 -6.78 6.08 -39.68
C ILE A 322 -7.43 6.76 -40.89
N PRO A 323 -6.79 7.71 -41.61
CA PRO A 323 -7.46 8.36 -42.74
C PRO A 323 -7.91 7.39 -43.82
N GLU A 324 -7.08 6.40 -44.14
CA GLU A 324 -7.40 5.34 -45.11
C GLU A 324 -8.42 4.37 -44.53
N LEU A 325 -8.25 3.96 -43.27
CA LEU A 325 -9.16 3.02 -42.61
C LEU A 325 -10.58 3.60 -42.47
N SER A 326 -10.72 4.88 -42.13
CA SER A 326 -12.00 5.57 -42.08
C SER A 326 -12.68 5.59 -43.45
N LYS A 327 -11.92 5.79 -44.54
CA LYS A 327 -12.46 5.74 -45.89
C LYS A 327 -12.94 4.32 -46.25
N GLN A 328 -12.12 3.30 -45.97
CA GLN A 328 -12.48 1.90 -46.20
C GLN A 328 -13.73 1.48 -45.42
N LEU A 329 -13.87 1.97 -44.19
CA LEU A 329 -15.01 1.69 -43.32
C LEU A 329 -16.31 2.31 -43.86
N VAL A 330 -16.25 3.56 -44.36
CA VAL A 330 -17.39 4.21 -45.01
C VAL A 330 -17.80 3.45 -46.27
N GLU A 331 -16.85 3.12 -47.14
CA GLU A 331 -17.11 2.35 -48.36
C GLU A 331 -17.72 0.96 -48.06
N ALA A 332 -17.19 0.25 -47.06
CA ALA A 332 -17.71 -1.04 -46.65
C ALA A 332 -19.14 -0.93 -46.08
N TYR A 333 -19.42 0.12 -45.31
CA TYR A 333 -20.74 0.36 -44.73
C TYR A 333 -21.77 0.73 -45.81
N ASP A 334 -21.43 1.63 -46.73
CA ASP A 334 -22.30 2.02 -47.84
C ASP A 334 -22.63 0.80 -48.73
N ALA A 335 -21.64 -0.07 -48.99
CA ALA A 335 -21.85 -1.32 -49.71
C ALA A 335 -22.75 -2.30 -48.94
N SER A 336 -22.66 -2.34 -47.61
CA SER A 336 -23.52 -3.19 -46.77
C SER A 336 -24.99 -2.75 -46.82
N ILE A 337 -25.26 -1.45 -46.86
CA ILE A 337 -26.61 -0.88 -46.97
C ILE A 337 -27.17 -1.05 -48.39
N ALA A 338 -26.37 -0.78 -49.42
CA ALA A 338 -26.84 -0.86 -50.81
C ALA A 338 -27.36 -2.26 -51.19
N ASN A 339 -26.84 -3.30 -50.54
CA ASN A 339 -27.16 -4.71 -50.78
C ASN A 339 -28.15 -5.32 -49.76
N GLU A 340 -28.76 -4.51 -48.87
CA GLU A 340 -29.68 -4.95 -47.80
C GLU A 340 -30.93 -5.71 -48.31
N ARG A 341 -31.18 -5.71 -49.63
CA ARG A 341 -32.29 -6.42 -50.29
C ARG A 341 -32.02 -7.90 -50.59
N LEU A 342 -30.83 -8.42 -50.30
CA LEU A 342 -30.47 -9.84 -50.51
C LEU A 342 -30.16 -10.47 -49.15
N GLU A 343 -30.87 -11.55 -48.79
CA GLU A 343 -30.76 -12.26 -47.50
C GLU A 343 -29.38 -12.90 -47.22
N GLU A 344 -28.41 -12.78 -48.14
CA GLU A 344 -27.07 -13.40 -48.08
C GLU A 344 -25.91 -12.37 -48.02
N ASN A 345 -25.94 -11.40 -47.10
CA ASN A 345 -24.89 -10.35 -47.02
C ASN A 345 -23.97 -10.45 -45.79
N SER A 346 -23.80 -11.65 -45.24
CA SER A 346 -22.97 -11.90 -44.03
C SER A 346 -21.54 -11.34 -44.18
N ASP A 347 -20.93 -11.52 -45.35
CA ASP A 347 -19.54 -11.10 -45.60
C ASP A 347 -19.36 -9.57 -45.59
N ALA A 348 -20.38 -8.82 -46.03
CA ALA A 348 -20.33 -7.36 -46.03
C ALA A 348 -20.41 -6.79 -44.61
N TYR A 349 -21.27 -7.37 -43.76
CA TYR A 349 -21.35 -7.00 -42.34
C TYR A 349 -20.07 -7.37 -41.59
N GLU A 350 -19.52 -8.55 -41.85
CA GLU A 350 -18.24 -8.98 -41.27
C GLU A 350 -17.10 -8.03 -41.64
N ARG A 351 -17.06 -7.53 -42.88
CA ARG A 351 -16.07 -6.53 -43.29
C ARG A 351 -16.19 -5.23 -42.50
N VAL A 352 -17.41 -4.75 -42.23
CA VAL A 352 -17.64 -3.57 -41.38
C VAL A 352 -17.16 -3.82 -39.96
N GLU A 353 -17.46 -5.00 -39.40
CA GLU A 353 -17.01 -5.40 -38.06
C GLU A 353 -15.48 -5.40 -37.96
N VAL A 354 -14.78 -6.05 -38.90
CA VAL A 354 -13.30 -6.14 -38.91
C VAL A 354 -12.65 -4.76 -38.99
N LEU A 355 -13.07 -3.91 -39.93
CA LEU A 355 -12.49 -2.56 -40.09
C LEU A 355 -12.77 -1.67 -38.87
N SER A 356 -13.96 -1.83 -38.27
CA SER A 356 -14.31 -1.11 -37.04
C SER A 356 -13.43 -1.55 -35.86
N GLN A 357 -13.12 -2.84 -35.75
CA GLN A 357 -12.25 -3.36 -34.69
C GLN A 357 -10.80 -2.90 -34.85
N GLU A 358 -10.28 -2.83 -36.09
CA GLU A 358 -8.95 -2.22 -36.35
C GLU A 358 -8.94 -0.73 -35.97
N LEU A 359 -10.03 -0.01 -36.23
CA LEU A 359 -10.16 1.41 -35.86
C LEU A 359 -10.14 1.58 -34.34
N ILE A 360 -10.87 0.73 -33.62
CA ILE A 360 -10.90 0.72 -32.15
C ILE A 360 -9.51 0.51 -31.56
N GLU A 361 -8.75 -0.46 -32.08
CA GLU A 361 -7.37 -0.76 -31.65
C GLU A 361 -6.50 0.50 -31.63
N ILE A 362 -6.40 1.13 -32.80
CA ILE A 362 -5.55 2.30 -32.98
C ILE A 362 -6.04 3.45 -32.10
N CYS A 363 -7.36 3.61 -31.92
CA CYS A 363 -7.92 4.66 -31.07
C CYS A 363 -7.60 4.46 -29.58
N LEU A 364 -7.70 3.23 -29.08
CA LEU A 364 -7.37 2.91 -27.69
C LEU A 364 -5.87 3.10 -27.43
N ASP A 365 -5.00 2.63 -28.33
CA ASP A 365 -3.55 2.85 -28.25
C ASP A 365 -3.20 4.34 -28.30
N THR A 366 -3.93 5.12 -29.10
CA THR A 366 -3.77 6.58 -29.18
C THR A 366 -4.14 7.26 -27.87
N LEU A 367 -5.22 6.83 -27.23
CA LEU A 367 -5.63 7.34 -25.91
C LEU A 367 -4.55 7.04 -24.87
N GLU A 368 -4.02 5.82 -24.84
CA GLU A 368 -2.94 5.43 -23.92
C GLU A 368 -1.66 6.24 -24.17
N TYR A 369 -1.26 6.38 -25.43
CA TYR A 369 -0.10 7.20 -25.83
C TYR A 369 -0.20 8.63 -25.30
N PHE A 370 -1.36 9.29 -25.46
CA PHE A 370 -1.54 10.67 -24.99
C PHE A 370 -1.79 10.79 -23.48
N GLN A 371 -2.27 9.74 -22.81
CA GLN A 371 -2.30 9.67 -21.35
C GLN A 371 -0.87 9.64 -20.78
N ARG A 372 0.04 8.92 -21.44
CA ARG A 372 1.45 8.79 -21.04
C ARG A 372 2.37 9.83 -21.65
N TYR A 373 1.89 10.75 -22.48
CA TYR A 373 2.71 11.63 -23.31
C TYR A 373 3.88 12.32 -22.57
N ASP A 374 3.65 12.78 -21.34
CA ASP A 374 4.61 13.53 -20.54
C ASP A 374 5.43 12.64 -19.57
N TRP A 375 5.26 11.31 -19.61
CA TRP A 375 5.84 10.38 -18.64
C TRP A 375 7.36 10.50 -18.55
N PHE A 376 8.05 10.57 -19.70
CA PHE A 376 9.50 10.64 -19.77
C PHE A 376 10.03 11.96 -19.19
N PHE A 377 9.35 13.07 -19.47
CA PHE A 377 9.68 14.39 -18.93
C PHE A 377 9.54 14.41 -17.41
N LEU A 378 8.38 13.96 -16.89
CA LEU A 378 8.12 13.91 -15.45
C LEU A 378 9.07 12.97 -14.73
N LEU A 379 9.28 11.76 -15.25
CA LEU A 379 10.21 10.79 -14.66
C LEU A 379 11.63 11.36 -14.62
N SER A 380 12.09 12.00 -15.70
CA SER A 380 13.40 12.65 -15.74
C SER A 380 13.56 13.74 -14.68
N ILE A 381 12.55 14.59 -14.49
CA ILE A 381 12.55 15.66 -13.47
C ILE A 381 12.65 15.08 -12.07
N VAL A 382 11.85 14.06 -11.77
CA VAL A 382 11.84 13.43 -10.44
C VAL A 382 13.18 12.73 -10.17
N VAL A 383 13.72 11.99 -11.14
CA VAL A 383 15.04 11.33 -11.05
C VAL A 383 16.15 12.36 -10.81
N LEU A 384 16.17 13.46 -11.58
CA LEU A 384 17.14 14.55 -11.37
C LEU A 384 16.97 15.20 -9.99
N GLY A 385 15.74 15.30 -9.50
CA GLY A 385 15.44 15.76 -8.14
C GLY A 385 16.08 14.86 -7.07
N TYR A 386 15.88 13.54 -7.14
CA TYR A 386 16.51 12.58 -6.22
C TYR A 386 18.04 12.60 -6.31
N VAL A 387 18.60 12.56 -7.53
CA VAL A 387 20.06 12.59 -7.72
C VAL A 387 20.65 13.89 -7.17
N GLY A 388 20.01 15.03 -7.44
CA GLY A 388 20.43 16.32 -6.89
C GLY A 388 20.37 16.35 -5.37
N TRP A 389 19.29 15.83 -4.77
CA TRP A 389 19.13 15.73 -3.33
C TRP A 389 20.19 14.82 -2.68
N MET A 390 20.49 13.66 -3.26
CA MET A 390 21.56 12.78 -2.79
C MET A 390 22.93 13.47 -2.79
N ILE A 391 23.22 14.31 -3.79
CA ILE A 391 24.46 15.11 -3.83
C ILE A 391 24.49 16.13 -2.69
N VAL A 392 23.38 16.83 -2.42
CA VAL A 392 23.25 17.75 -1.28
C VAL A 392 23.53 17.02 0.04
N VAL A 393 22.88 15.86 0.24
CA VAL A 393 23.06 15.03 1.45
C VAL A 393 24.51 14.57 1.58
N GLY A 394 25.15 14.16 0.47
CA GLY A 394 26.55 13.79 0.43
C GLY A 394 27.49 14.93 0.86
N VAL A 395 27.28 16.14 0.33
CA VAL A 395 28.05 17.33 0.73
C VAL A 395 27.82 17.65 2.22
N ALA A 396 26.58 17.59 2.71
CA ALA A 396 26.25 17.82 4.11
C ALA A 396 26.91 16.77 5.05
N TYR A 397 27.02 15.52 4.60
CA TYR A 397 27.68 14.45 5.34
C TYR A 397 29.20 14.66 5.44
N LEU A 398 29.83 15.07 4.33
CA LEU A 398 31.26 15.27 4.22
C LEU A 398 31.72 16.55 4.95
N HIS A 399 30.93 17.64 4.87
CA HIS A 399 31.24 18.96 5.44
C HIS A 399 30.22 19.43 6.48
N PRO A 400 30.00 18.69 7.59
CA PRO A 400 28.90 18.96 8.53
C PRO A 400 29.06 20.25 9.34
N GLN A 401 30.28 20.79 9.45
CA GLN A 401 30.55 22.04 10.19
C GLN A 401 30.31 23.28 9.31
N ASP A 402 30.51 23.14 8.01
CA ASP A 402 30.40 24.24 7.06
C ASP A 402 29.01 24.31 6.43
N PHE A 403 28.39 23.15 6.20
CA PHE A 403 27.11 23.05 5.53
C PHE A 403 26.02 23.87 6.25
N ARG A 404 25.34 24.71 5.47
CA ARG A 404 24.15 25.44 5.91
C ARG A 404 23.04 25.19 4.92
N VAL A 405 21.82 24.98 5.39
CA VAL A 405 20.63 24.81 4.53
C VAL A 405 20.45 26.00 3.58
N SER A 406 20.89 27.20 3.99
CA SER A 406 20.85 28.38 3.12
C SER A 406 21.74 28.27 1.87
N TRP A 407 22.70 27.35 1.82
CA TRP A 407 23.50 27.08 0.62
C TRP A 407 22.65 26.60 -0.55
N LEU A 408 21.49 25.97 -0.29
CA LEU A 408 20.52 25.61 -1.33
C LEU A 408 20.04 26.82 -2.13
N LEU A 409 20.00 28.00 -1.52
CA LEU A 409 19.56 29.23 -2.18
C LEU A 409 20.70 29.97 -2.90
N GLY A 410 21.96 29.59 -2.69
CA GLY A 410 23.12 30.20 -3.37
C GLY A 410 24.44 29.94 -2.65
N ALA A 411 25.58 30.15 -3.34
CA ALA A 411 26.95 29.75 -2.93
C ALA A 411 27.42 30.13 -1.51
N ARG A 412 26.76 31.09 -0.84
CA ARG A 412 27.01 31.46 0.58
C ARG A 412 25.73 31.62 1.42
N GLY A 413 24.57 31.35 0.84
CA GLY A 413 23.26 31.42 1.49
C GLY A 413 22.87 32.79 2.06
N LYS A 414 23.44 33.89 1.55
CA LYS A 414 23.10 35.27 1.94
C LYS A 414 22.09 35.94 0.99
N GLN A 415 22.03 35.49 -0.25
CA GLN A 415 21.14 35.99 -1.31
C GLN A 415 20.73 34.82 -2.19
N VAL A 416 19.56 34.93 -2.83
CA VAL A 416 19.09 33.95 -3.82
C VAL A 416 19.94 34.07 -5.07
N ASP A 417 20.42 32.94 -5.60
CA ASP A 417 21.23 32.90 -6.81
C ASP A 417 20.41 33.40 -8.01
N ILE A 418 20.94 34.39 -8.72
CA ILE A 418 20.31 34.94 -9.91
C ILE A 418 20.11 33.88 -11.01
N LYS A 419 21.01 32.89 -11.10
CA LYS A 419 20.88 31.76 -12.04
C LYS A 419 19.64 30.93 -11.71
N LEU A 420 19.37 30.68 -10.43
CA LEU A 420 18.16 29.99 -9.98
C LEU A 420 16.90 30.79 -10.37
N CYS A 421 16.88 32.09 -10.08
CA CYS A 421 15.75 32.95 -10.43
C CYS A 421 15.47 32.96 -11.95
N ILE A 422 16.52 33.07 -12.78
CA ILE A 422 16.39 33.08 -14.24
C ILE A 422 15.88 31.73 -14.74
N MET A 423 16.44 30.62 -14.25
CA MET A 423 16.01 29.28 -14.68
C MET A 423 14.58 28.95 -14.23
N VAL A 424 14.23 29.24 -12.98
CA VAL A 424 12.86 29.06 -12.47
C VAL A 424 11.89 29.91 -13.27
N PHE A 425 12.19 31.19 -13.51
CA PHE A 425 11.34 32.06 -14.33
C PHE A 425 11.18 31.53 -15.76
N ALA A 426 12.26 31.12 -16.41
CA ALA A 426 12.22 30.61 -17.78
C ALA A 426 11.38 29.32 -17.88
N VAL A 427 11.57 28.36 -16.97
CA VAL A 427 10.81 27.11 -17.00
C VAL A 427 9.36 27.32 -16.56
N PHE A 428 9.09 28.18 -15.58
CA PHE A 428 7.71 28.49 -15.17
C PHE A 428 6.97 29.23 -16.28
N MET A 429 7.62 30.14 -16.99
CA MET A 429 7.05 30.78 -18.17
C MET A 429 6.74 29.73 -19.25
N TYR A 430 7.66 28.80 -19.51
CA TYR A 430 7.43 27.70 -20.45
C TYR A 430 6.20 26.86 -20.06
N LEU A 431 6.12 26.40 -18.80
CA LEU A 431 4.98 25.61 -18.29
C LEU A 431 3.67 26.41 -18.31
N ALA A 432 3.73 27.73 -18.09
CA ALA A 432 2.55 28.60 -18.13
C ALA A 432 2.03 28.76 -19.55
N LEU A 433 2.93 28.94 -20.51
CA LEU A 433 2.57 29.01 -21.93
C LEU A 433 2.04 27.66 -22.45
N GLU A 434 2.54 26.53 -21.94
CA GLU A 434 2.06 25.17 -22.29
C GLU A 434 0.75 24.81 -21.56
N GLY A 435 0.31 25.62 -20.60
CA GLY A 435 -0.88 25.34 -19.78
C GLY A 435 -0.73 24.06 -18.95
N SER A 436 0.49 23.75 -18.51
CA SER A 436 0.79 22.54 -17.74
C SER A 436 0.09 22.55 -16.37
N PRO A 437 -0.23 21.37 -15.80
CA PRO A 437 -0.78 21.26 -14.46
C PRO A 437 0.13 21.91 -13.40
N ILE A 438 -0.47 22.45 -12.33
CA ILE A 438 0.28 23.12 -11.25
C ILE A 438 1.32 22.20 -10.58
N THR A 439 1.10 20.89 -10.60
CA THR A 439 2.03 19.89 -10.07
C THR A 439 3.37 19.89 -10.81
N TYR A 440 3.43 20.25 -12.09
CA TYR A 440 4.66 20.27 -12.89
C TYR A 440 5.64 21.33 -12.37
N TYR A 441 5.12 22.49 -11.98
CA TYR A 441 5.89 23.58 -11.40
C TYR A 441 6.56 23.15 -10.09
N LEU A 442 5.83 22.39 -9.27
CA LEU A 442 6.35 21.84 -8.02
C LEU A 442 7.49 20.83 -8.28
N TYR A 443 7.30 19.91 -9.23
CA TYR A 443 8.31 18.90 -9.54
C TYR A 443 9.60 19.51 -10.10
N VAL A 444 9.49 20.49 -11.00
CA VAL A 444 10.65 21.15 -11.63
C VAL A 444 11.49 21.95 -10.63
N LEU A 445 10.89 22.49 -9.57
CA LEU A 445 11.59 23.33 -8.61
C LEU A 445 12.78 22.61 -7.95
N PHE A 446 12.62 21.33 -7.61
CA PHE A 446 13.63 20.54 -6.92
C PHE A 446 14.92 20.33 -7.72
N PRO A 447 14.90 19.76 -8.94
CA PRO A 447 16.13 19.61 -9.73
C PRO A 447 16.76 20.95 -10.11
N LEU A 448 16.00 22.04 -10.24
CA LEU A 448 16.58 23.37 -10.46
C LEU A 448 17.33 23.87 -9.21
N LEU A 449 16.69 23.77 -8.04
CA LEU A 449 17.29 24.16 -6.77
C LEU A 449 18.57 23.37 -6.49
N PHE A 450 18.48 22.04 -6.59
CA PHE A 450 19.60 21.15 -6.33
C PHE A 450 20.67 21.24 -7.43
N GLY A 451 20.28 21.45 -8.69
CA GLY A 451 21.21 21.66 -9.80
C GLY A 451 22.03 22.94 -9.66
N VAL A 452 21.44 24.04 -9.17
CA VAL A 452 22.20 25.27 -8.86
C VAL A 452 23.13 25.05 -7.68
N PHE A 453 22.67 24.33 -6.66
CA PHE A 453 23.53 23.94 -5.54
C PHE A 453 24.75 23.14 -6.02
N THR A 454 24.54 22.10 -6.83
CA THR A 454 25.65 21.28 -7.33
C THR A 454 26.59 22.09 -8.22
N TRP A 455 26.07 23.00 -9.04
CA TRP A 455 26.88 23.93 -9.83
C TRP A 455 27.77 24.81 -8.94
N ASN A 456 27.20 25.45 -7.92
CA ASN A 456 27.91 26.39 -7.07
C ASN A 456 28.94 25.72 -6.14
N HIS A 457 28.78 24.43 -5.88
CA HIS A 457 29.67 23.63 -5.02
C HIS A 457 30.44 22.56 -5.80
N ALA A 458 30.53 22.68 -7.13
CA ALA A 458 31.19 21.70 -8.00
C ALA A 458 32.66 21.48 -7.61
N ASP A 459 33.39 22.54 -7.26
CA ASP A 459 34.80 22.45 -6.85
C ASP A 459 34.97 21.63 -5.56
N LEU A 460 34.08 21.86 -4.58
CA LEU A 460 34.06 21.12 -3.31
C LEU A 460 33.77 19.62 -3.54
N ILE A 461 32.81 19.35 -4.43
CA ILE A 461 32.45 17.98 -4.83
C ILE A 461 33.63 17.33 -5.53
N HIS A 462 34.31 18.04 -6.44
CA HIS A 462 35.45 17.54 -7.18
C HIS A 462 36.67 17.27 -6.29
N GLU A 463 36.98 18.18 -5.36
CA GLU A 463 38.04 18.00 -4.37
C GLU A 463 37.76 16.80 -3.47
N THR A 464 36.51 16.59 -3.06
CA THR A 464 36.14 15.44 -2.23
C THR A 464 36.20 14.12 -3.01
N TRP A 465 35.82 14.14 -4.28
CA TRP A 465 35.91 12.97 -5.16
C TRP A 465 37.38 12.57 -5.42
N THR A 466 38.22 13.55 -5.74
CA THR A 466 39.65 13.33 -6.07
C THR A 466 40.49 13.01 -4.84
N SER A 467 40.22 13.59 -3.67
CA SER A 467 40.88 13.24 -2.40
C SER A 467 40.51 11.82 -1.92
N SER A 468 39.27 11.39 -2.15
CA SER A 468 38.84 10.00 -1.90
C SER A 468 39.48 9.00 -2.88
N ALA A 469 39.76 9.42 -4.12
CA ALA A 469 40.38 8.58 -5.17
C ALA A 469 41.93 8.58 -5.15
N SER A 470 42.58 9.62 -4.63
CA SER A 470 44.04 9.81 -4.67
C SER A 470 44.80 9.31 -3.44
N GLY A 471 44.12 8.84 -2.40
CA GLY A 471 44.75 8.14 -1.27
C GLY A 471 45.49 6.88 -1.76
N SER A 472 46.79 6.76 -1.49
CA SER A 472 47.70 5.70 -1.97
C SER A 472 47.31 4.28 -1.47
N HIS A 473 46.24 3.72 -2.01
CA HIS A 473 45.61 2.45 -1.62
C HIS A 473 45.57 1.44 -2.78
N ALA A 474 46.65 1.35 -3.58
CA ALA A 474 46.74 0.37 -4.68
C ALA A 474 46.65 -1.11 -4.22
N LYS A 475 46.83 -1.42 -2.92
CA LYS A 475 46.59 -2.75 -2.32
C LYS A 475 45.28 -2.86 -1.52
N SER A 476 44.50 -1.78 -1.39
CA SER A 476 43.24 -1.70 -0.62
C SER A 476 42.03 -1.25 -1.45
N SER A 477 42.19 -1.07 -2.76
CA SER A 477 41.11 -0.68 -3.67
C SER A 477 40.01 -1.75 -3.75
N TRP A 478 40.38 -3.03 -3.81
CA TRP A 478 39.40 -4.14 -3.84
C TRP A 478 38.51 -4.17 -2.59
N LYS A 479 39.07 -4.00 -1.39
CA LYS A 479 38.28 -3.98 -0.14
C LYS A 479 37.26 -2.85 -0.14
N TRP A 480 37.67 -1.66 -0.58
CA TRP A 480 36.80 -0.49 -0.68
C TRP A 480 35.64 -0.69 -1.67
N TRP A 481 35.91 -1.31 -2.83
CA TRP A 481 34.89 -1.65 -3.81
C TRP A 481 33.97 -2.77 -3.32
N ALA A 482 34.53 -3.78 -2.65
CA ALA A 482 33.76 -4.89 -2.07
C ALA A 482 32.80 -4.42 -0.97
N GLU A 483 33.23 -3.52 -0.09
CA GLU A 483 32.39 -2.93 0.96
C GLU A 483 31.20 -2.13 0.38
N ARG A 484 31.44 -1.33 -0.67
CA ARG A 484 30.37 -0.60 -1.37
C ARG A 484 29.42 -1.53 -2.13
N ALA A 485 29.97 -2.51 -2.85
CA ALA A 485 29.19 -3.51 -3.56
C ALA A 485 28.31 -4.31 -2.59
N LEU A 486 28.82 -4.64 -1.40
CA LEU A 486 28.06 -5.31 -0.35
C LEU A 486 26.87 -4.47 0.13
N ILE A 487 27.05 -3.17 0.39
CA ILE A 487 25.92 -2.30 0.78
C ILE A 487 24.89 -2.21 -0.33
N MET A 488 25.31 -2.03 -1.59
CA MET A 488 24.38 -1.98 -2.72
C MET A 488 23.62 -3.30 -2.90
N LEU A 489 24.31 -4.44 -2.76
CA LEU A 489 23.68 -5.76 -2.77
C LEU A 489 22.67 -5.91 -1.63
N CYS A 490 23.02 -5.45 -0.43
CA CYS A 490 22.11 -5.52 0.71
C CYS A 490 20.91 -4.58 0.56
N LEU A 491 21.07 -3.39 -0.03
CA LEU A 491 19.95 -2.49 -0.37
C LEU A 491 19.05 -3.13 -1.44
N GLU A 492 19.62 -3.80 -2.42
CA GLU A 492 18.86 -4.56 -3.41
C GLU A 492 18.04 -5.68 -2.76
N LEU A 493 18.63 -6.43 -1.83
CA LEU A 493 17.90 -7.42 -1.03
C LEU A 493 16.81 -6.78 -0.16
N VAL A 494 17.00 -5.55 0.33
CA VAL A 494 15.92 -4.81 1.01
C VAL A 494 14.78 -4.50 0.05
N VAL A 495 15.06 -4.10 -1.20
CA VAL A 495 14.01 -3.86 -2.21
C VAL A 495 13.20 -5.13 -2.47
N ILE A 496 13.88 -6.25 -2.72
CA ILE A 496 13.21 -7.55 -2.87
C ILE A 496 12.46 -7.92 -1.57
N GLY A 497 12.97 -7.53 -0.41
CA GLY A 497 12.33 -7.70 0.90
C GLY A 497 10.96 -7.05 1.03
N TYR A 498 10.70 -5.93 0.34
CA TYR A 498 9.38 -5.30 0.34
C TYR A 498 8.36 -6.12 -0.45
N GLU A 499 8.77 -6.81 -1.52
CA GLU A 499 7.89 -7.72 -2.25
C GLU A 499 7.76 -9.07 -1.54
N ARG A 500 8.88 -9.54 -0.98
CA ARG A 500 9.05 -10.85 -0.35
C ARG A 500 9.75 -10.72 0.98
N ARG A 501 8.98 -10.55 2.05
CA ARG A 501 9.50 -10.34 3.41
C ARG A 501 10.44 -11.45 3.89
N GLU A 502 10.39 -12.67 3.35
CA GLU A 502 11.30 -13.77 3.68
C GLU A 502 12.78 -13.37 3.50
N ILE A 503 13.06 -12.43 2.58
CA ILE A 503 14.41 -11.91 2.36
C ILE A 503 14.94 -11.16 3.59
N PHE A 504 14.10 -10.52 4.40
CA PHE A 504 14.54 -9.98 5.68
C PHE A 504 15.01 -11.08 6.63
N GLY A 505 14.40 -12.27 6.60
CA GLY A 505 14.88 -13.46 7.31
C GLY A 505 16.28 -13.87 6.85
N VAL A 506 16.53 -13.87 5.54
CA VAL A 506 17.88 -14.13 4.97
C VAL A 506 18.89 -13.06 5.42
N LEU A 507 18.53 -11.78 5.34
CA LEU A 507 19.40 -10.67 5.75
C LEU A 507 19.80 -10.77 7.23
N PHE A 508 18.86 -11.06 8.14
CA PHE A 508 19.17 -11.24 9.56
C PHE A 508 19.95 -12.53 9.84
N SER A 509 19.75 -13.59 9.05
CA SER A 509 20.59 -14.80 9.11
C SER A 509 22.04 -14.53 8.73
N LEU A 510 22.27 -13.72 7.68
CA LEU A 510 23.61 -13.27 7.29
C LEU A 510 24.21 -12.34 8.36
N LEU A 511 23.39 -11.46 8.93
CA LEU A 511 23.81 -10.54 9.99
C LEU A 511 24.23 -11.27 11.29
N ALA A 512 23.70 -12.47 11.54
CA ALA A 512 24.12 -13.32 12.65
C ALA A 512 25.61 -13.73 12.56
N LEU A 513 26.19 -13.77 11.34
CA LEU A 513 27.60 -14.12 11.11
C LEU A 513 28.56 -12.94 11.32
N TRP A 514 28.02 -11.72 11.42
CA TRP A 514 28.79 -10.48 11.50
C TRP A 514 29.95 -10.50 12.51
N PRO A 515 29.76 -10.95 13.77
CA PRO A 515 30.83 -10.90 14.77
C PRO A 515 32.03 -11.79 14.42
N PHE A 516 31.84 -12.80 13.57
CA PHE A 516 32.84 -13.81 13.23
C PHE A 516 33.61 -13.48 11.95
N VAL A 517 33.05 -12.68 11.05
CA VAL A 517 33.70 -12.29 9.78
C VAL A 517 34.71 -11.15 9.98
N GLY A 518 34.52 -10.31 11.00
CA GLY A 518 35.35 -9.12 11.26
C GLY A 518 36.52 -9.31 12.25
N THR A 519 36.67 -10.48 12.86
CA THR A 519 37.62 -10.72 13.97
C THR A 519 38.79 -11.66 13.63
N SER A 520 38.96 -12.04 12.37
CA SER A 520 40.13 -12.80 11.90
C SER A 520 41.38 -11.91 11.79
N THR A 521 41.92 -11.48 12.93
CA THR A 521 43.35 -11.26 13.23
C THR A 521 43.47 -10.55 14.58
N ARG A 522 43.44 -11.29 15.68
CA ARG A 522 44.19 -10.97 16.90
C ARG A 522 44.20 -12.17 17.84
N GLU A 523 44.95 -13.20 17.43
CA GLU A 523 45.57 -14.10 18.39
C GLU A 523 46.56 -13.26 19.21
N GLY A 524 46.37 -13.24 20.53
CA GLY A 524 47.29 -12.57 21.47
C GLY A 524 46.65 -11.41 22.22
N ASP A 525 45.81 -11.71 23.21
CA ASP A 525 46.01 -11.14 24.56
C ASP A 525 45.17 -11.92 25.58
N GLY A 526 45.75 -13.03 26.04
CA GLY A 526 45.23 -13.77 27.17
C GLY A 526 45.72 -13.15 28.48
N GLN A 527 45.23 -11.99 28.92
CA GLN A 527 45.45 -11.57 30.32
C GLN A 527 44.61 -10.40 30.87
N VAL A 528 43.33 -10.23 30.51
CA VAL A 528 42.41 -9.39 31.31
C VAL A 528 41.03 -10.05 31.42
N ARG A 529 40.97 -11.26 31.98
CA ARG A 529 39.72 -11.92 32.38
C ARG A 529 39.61 -11.96 33.90
N GLY A 530 39.33 -10.80 34.50
CA GLY A 530 38.90 -10.69 35.89
C GLY A 530 37.44 -10.23 35.94
N GLY A 531 36.51 -11.12 36.30
CA GLY A 531 35.28 -10.71 36.96
C GLY A 531 33.89 -10.99 36.37
N ILE A 532 33.72 -11.77 35.28
CA ILE A 532 32.37 -12.21 34.84
C ILE A 532 32.40 -13.71 34.51
N ARG A 533 31.94 -14.55 35.43
CA ARG A 533 31.95 -16.02 35.30
C ARG A 533 30.65 -16.62 34.71
N SER A 534 29.78 -15.83 34.05
CA SER A 534 28.47 -16.36 33.62
C SER A 534 27.78 -15.56 32.49
N PHE A 535 28.49 -15.12 31.46
CA PHE A 535 27.86 -14.50 30.27
C PHE A 535 28.20 -15.31 29.00
N PRO A 536 27.22 -15.73 28.16
CA PRO A 536 27.52 -16.09 26.77
C PRO A 536 27.99 -14.82 26.06
N SER A 537 29.14 -14.83 25.38
CA SER A 537 29.76 -13.61 24.83
C SER A 537 28.75 -12.73 24.04
N PRO A 538 28.84 -11.38 24.07
CA PRO A 538 27.88 -10.50 23.37
C PRO A 538 27.66 -10.86 21.90
N SER A 539 28.71 -11.37 21.23
CA SER A 539 28.65 -11.93 19.88
C SER A 539 27.67 -13.12 19.75
N GLN A 540 27.67 -14.06 20.71
CA GLN A 540 26.73 -15.19 20.74
C GLN A 540 25.30 -14.72 20.97
N CYS A 541 25.08 -13.75 21.89
CA CYS A 541 23.76 -13.17 22.11
C CYS A 541 23.22 -12.53 20.82
N TRP A 542 24.05 -11.75 20.12
CA TRP A 542 23.71 -11.15 18.84
C TRP A 542 23.31 -12.20 17.80
N SER A 543 24.13 -13.23 17.60
CA SER A 543 23.87 -14.28 16.61
C SER A 543 22.58 -15.04 16.91
N VAL A 544 22.34 -15.43 18.16
CA VAL A 544 21.12 -16.12 18.56
C VAL A 544 19.89 -15.22 18.36
N SER A 545 19.94 -13.96 18.79
CA SER A 545 18.83 -13.03 18.60
C SER A 545 18.54 -12.74 17.12
N CYS A 546 19.58 -12.63 16.28
CA CYS A 546 19.42 -12.47 14.82
C CYS A 546 18.80 -13.71 14.15
N LEU A 547 19.17 -14.92 14.59
CA LEU A 547 18.55 -16.15 14.09
C LEU A 547 17.10 -16.26 14.55
N LEU A 548 16.78 -15.87 15.79
CA LEU A 548 15.40 -15.89 16.28
C LEU A 548 14.53 -14.87 15.53
N ILE A 549 15.00 -13.64 15.30
CA ILE A 549 14.21 -12.63 14.58
C ILE A 549 14.00 -13.02 13.12
N SER A 550 14.93 -13.79 12.54
CA SER A 550 14.85 -14.26 11.15
C SER A 550 13.65 -15.17 10.86
N VAL A 551 13.04 -15.77 11.89
CA VAL A 551 11.89 -16.68 11.75
C VAL A 551 10.61 -15.92 11.41
N PHE A 552 10.42 -14.72 11.96
CA PHE A 552 9.14 -14.00 11.88
C PHE A 552 8.71 -13.63 10.45
N PRO A 553 9.61 -13.18 9.55
CA PRO A 553 9.22 -12.92 8.17
C PRO A 553 8.71 -14.15 7.41
N TYR A 554 9.03 -15.37 7.84
CA TYR A 554 8.49 -16.60 7.25
C TYR A 554 7.11 -17.00 7.80
N LEU A 555 6.67 -16.43 8.93
CA LEU A 555 5.37 -16.73 9.54
C LEU A 555 4.25 -15.98 8.80
N PRO A 556 3.10 -16.59 8.46
CA PRO A 556 2.03 -15.95 7.68
C PRO A 556 1.65 -14.58 8.23
N SER A 557 1.54 -13.52 7.41
CA SER A 557 1.13 -12.18 7.86
C SER A 557 -0.36 -12.09 8.17
N GLU A 558 -1.14 -13.05 7.67
CA GLU A 558 -2.58 -13.14 7.85
C GLU A 558 -2.88 -14.38 8.70
N TYR A 559 -3.32 -14.17 9.93
CA TYR A 559 -3.53 -15.20 10.94
C TYR A 559 -4.71 -14.86 11.83
N GLY A 560 -5.37 -15.87 12.37
CA GLY A 560 -6.47 -15.68 13.32
C GLY A 560 -6.00 -15.20 14.69
N GLU A 561 -6.96 -14.83 15.54
CA GLU A 561 -6.65 -14.45 16.92
C GLU A 561 -6.14 -15.64 17.74
N HIS A 562 -4.99 -15.45 18.39
CA HIS A 562 -4.33 -16.45 19.23
C HIS A 562 -3.85 -15.82 20.54
N THR A 563 -4.80 -15.51 21.43
CA THR A 563 -4.56 -14.89 22.75
C THR A 563 -3.51 -15.62 23.60
N ALA A 564 -3.39 -16.95 23.47
CA ALA A 564 -2.36 -17.72 24.16
C ALA A 564 -0.93 -17.29 23.78
N LEU A 565 -0.67 -17.02 22.49
CA LEU A 565 0.64 -16.56 22.02
C LEU A 565 0.96 -15.16 22.53
N VAL A 566 -0.04 -14.28 22.60
CA VAL A 566 0.08 -12.94 23.17
C VAL A 566 0.49 -13.01 24.64
N ASN A 567 -0.19 -13.87 25.42
CA ASN A 567 0.11 -14.07 26.84
C ASN A 567 1.50 -14.67 27.07
N ILE A 568 1.88 -15.70 26.30
CA ILE A 568 3.22 -16.30 26.36
C ILE A 568 4.28 -15.23 26.05
N GLY A 569 4.08 -14.42 25.01
CA GLY A 569 4.96 -13.32 24.66
C GLY A 569 5.12 -12.31 25.80
N GLY A 570 4.04 -11.88 26.44
CA GLY A 570 4.12 -10.92 27.55
C GLY A 570 4.85 -11.49 28.79
N VAL A 571 4.66 -12.77 29.10
CA VAL A 571 5.43 -13.46 30.16
C VAL A 571 6.92 -13.52 29.78
N LEU A 572 7.25 -13.80 28.52
CA LEU A 572 8.63 -13.80 28.05
C LEU A 572 9.28 -12.41 28.11
N VAL A 573 8.54 -11.32 27.88
CA VAL A 573 9.05 -9.94 28.08
C VAL A 573 9.45 -9.71 29.55
N LEU A 574 8.63 -10.17 30.51
CA LEU A 574 8.95 -10.06 31.94
C LEU A 574 10.21 -10.85 32.31
N LEU A 575 10.30 -12.09 31.83
CA LEU A 575 11.47 -12.96 32.05
C LEU A 575 12.75 -12.36 31.42
N PHE A 576 12.64 -11.85 30.20
CA PHE A 576 13.73 -11.19 29.49
C PHE A 576 14.22 -9.95 30.24
N ALA A 577 13.32 -9.07 30.67
CA ALA A 577 13.69 -7.86 31.41
C ALA A 577 14.39 -8.19 32.75
N GLY A 578 13.87 -9.17 33.49
CA GLY A 578 14.49 -9.66 34.73
C GLY A 578 15.88 -10.26 34.48
N MET A 579 16.04 -11.07 33.43
CA MET A 579 17.32 -11.66 33.05
C MET A 579 18.35 -10.58 32.70
N VAL A 580 18.02 -9.64 31.80
CA VAL A 580 18.97 -8.59 31.38
C VAL A 580 19.41 -7.70 32.55
N LEU A 581 18.49 -7.30 33.44
CA LEU A 581 18.82 -6.45 34.59
C LEU A 581 19.67 -7.15 35.64
N THR A 582 19.42 -8.44 35.89
CA THR A 582 20.28 -9.25 36.79
C THR A 582 21.70 -9.41 36.24
N MET A 583 21.84 -9.46 34.91
CA MET A 583 23.13 -9.59 34.24
C MET A 583 23.89 -8.26 34.09
N ALA A 584 23.21 -7.11 34.04
CA ALA A 584 23.82 -5.78 33.87
C ALA A 584 24.60 -5.25 35.10
N GLY A 585 24.82 -6.07 36.14
CA GLY A 585 25.72 -5.76 37.25
C GLY A 585 25.15 -4.79 38.31
N LEU A 586 23.85 -4.51 38.30
CA LEU A 586 23.18 -3.78 39.39
C LEU A 586 22.96 -4.70 40.61
N SER A 587 24.03 -4.85 41.40
CA SER A 587 24.04 -5.25 42.82
C SER A 587 23.86 -6.74 43.16
N GLN A 588 24.72 -7.21 44.07
CA GLN A 588 24.59 -8.46 44.84
C GLN A 588 23.38 -8.50 45.81
N GLN A 589 22.36 -7.65 45.63
CA GLN A 589 21.13 -7.69 46.41
C GLN A 589 19.86 -7.74 45.54
N LYS A 590 18.90 -8.55 46.01
CA LYS A 590 17.61 -8.93 45.43
C LYS A 590 16.92 -7.84 44.56
N ILE A 591 17.19 -7.84 43.25
CA ILE A 591 16.48 -7.04 42.23
C ILE A 591 14.96 -7.20 42.33
N TRP A 592 14.47 -8.40 42.64
CA TRP A 592 13.05 -8.72 42.85
C TRP A 592 12.40 -7.98 44.03
N THR A 593 13.19 -7.35 44.90
CA THR A 593 12.69 -6.53 46.02
C THR A 593 12.85 -5.03 45.79
N ASN A 594 13.38 -4.61 44.63
CA ASN A 594 13.54 -3.19 44.31
C ASN A 594 12.17 -2.59 43.91
N PRO A 595 11.64 -1.60 44.66
CA PRO A 595 10.33 -1.01 44.39
C PRO A 595 10.23 -0.35 43.02
N SER A 596 11.34 0.17 42.48
CA SER A 596 11.36 0.78 41.14
C SER A 596 11.22 -0.24 40.01
N PHE A 597 11.77 -1.45 40.20
CA PHE A 597 11.62 -2.55 39.26
C PHE A 597 10.21 -3.13 39.32
N ILE A 598 9.69 -3.37 40.53
CA ILE A 598 8.31 -3.85 40.74
C ILE A 598 7.32 -2.90 40.05
N LEU A 599 7.45 -1.59 40.27
CA LEU A 599 6.58 -0.59 39.64
C LEU A 599 6.65 -0.60 38.09
N SER A 600 7.77 -1.01 37.51
CA SER A 600 7.96 -1.06 36.05
C SER A 600 7.38 -2.32 35.42
N ILE A 601 7.33 -3.44 36.15
CA ILE A 601 6.75 -4.71 35.65
C ILE A 601 5.25 -4.85 35.94
N THR A 602 4.74 -4.19 36.99
CA THR A 602 3.33 -4.27 37.39
C THR A 602 2.35 -3.95 36.26
N PRO A 603 2.53 -2.89 35.45
CA PRO A 603 1.59 -2.57 34.36
C PRO A 603 1.46 -3.69 33.31
N LEU A 604 2.57 -4.35 32.97
CA LEU A 604 2.56 -5.46 32.00
C LEU A 604 1.88 -6.71 32.59
N ALA A 605 2.10 -6.99 33.86
CA ALA A 605 1.40 -8.08 34.53
C ALA A 605 -0.11 -7.83 34.59
N LEU A 606 -0.55 -6.61 34.93
CA LEU A 606 -1.97 -6.25 34.89
C LEU A 606 -2.55 -6.29 33.49
N SER A 607 -1.82 -5.85 32.46
CA SER A 607 -2.34 -5.87 31.08
C SER A 607 -2.58 -7.30 30.58
N LEU A 608 -1.79 -8.28 31.01
CA LEU A 608 -2.03 -9.70 30.72
C LEU A 608 -3.33 -10.19 31.36
N VAL A 609 -3.59 -9.78 32.60
CA VAL A 609 -4.83 -10.12 33.31
C VAL A 609 -6.04 -9.47 32.64
N THR A 610 -5.99 -8.16 32.34
CA THR A 610 -7.11 -7.47 31.69
C THR A 610 -7.34 -7.96 30.28
N LEU A 611 -6.28 -8.29 29.52
CA LEU A 611 -6.39 -8.93 28.21
C LEU A 611 -7.18 -10.25 28.31
N HIS A 612 -6.80 -11.14 29.23
CA HIS A 612 -7.47 -12.42 29.42
C HIS A 612 -8.98 -12.25 29.69
N TYR A 613 -9.34 -11.38 30.62
CA TYR A 613 -10.76 -11.12 30.93
C TYR A 613 -11.47 -10.44 29.76
N THR A 614 -10.84 -9.50 29.05
CA THR A 614 -11.47 -8.81 27.92
C THR A 614 -11.81 -9.80 26.81
N MET A 615 -10.91 -10.75 26.53
CA MET A 615 -11.14 -11.78 25.52
C MET A 615 -12.27 -12.73 25.90
N GLN A 616 -12.37 -13.11 27.17
CA GLN A 616 -13.51 -13.92 27.63
C GLN A 616 -14.88 -13.27 27.36
N TYR A 617 -14.96 -11.94 27.38
CA TYR A 617 -16.20 -11.23 27.01
C TYR A 617 -16.41 -11.19 25.50
N LEU A 618 -15.37 -10.89 24.71
CA LEU A 618 -15.48 -10.81 23.26
C LEU A 618 -15.79 -12.16 22.60
N ASP A 619 -15.27 -13.26 23.15
CA ASP A 619 -15.49 -14.62 22.65
C ASP A 619 -16.84 -15.22 23.13
N GLY A 620 -17.57 -14.54 24.02
CA GLY A 620 -18.83 -15.02 24.59
C GLY A 620 -20.09 -14.38 23.98
N GLU A 621 -21.27 -14.79 24.45
CA GLU A 621 -22.57 -14.23 23.99
C GLU A 621 -22.74 -12.72 24.24
N ARG A 622 -21.94 -12.16 25.15
CA ARG A 622 -21.98 -10.75 25.56
C ARG A 622 -20.94 -9.98 24.76
N SER A 623 -21.25 -9.66 23.52
CA SER A 623 -20.42 -8.98 22.51
C SER A 623 -19.80 -7.60 22.90
N LYS A 624 -19.85 -7.18 24.18
CA LYS A 624 -19.26 -5.94 24.70
C LYS A 624 -18.64 -6.13 26.10
N PRO A 625 -17.34 -5.82 26.31
CA PRO A 625 -16.69 -5.88 27.62
C PRO A 625 -17.16 -4.74 28.56
N PRO A 626 -17.09 -4.93 29.89
CA PRO A 626 -17.47 -3.89 30.86
C PRO A 626 -16.68 -2.59 30.72
N PHE A 627 -17.30 -1.45 31.01
CA PHE A 627 -16.66 -0.12 30.95
C PHE A 627 -15.40 -0.02 31.82
N LEU A 628 -15.42 -0.58 33.04
CA LEU A 628 -14.26 -0.54 33.93
C LEU A 628 -13.06 -1.31 33.35
N LEU A 629 -13.32 -2.40 32.62
CA LEU A 629 -12.28 -3.23 32.02
C LEU A 629 -11.65 -2.52 30.81
N THR A 630 -12.47 -1.90 29.96
CA THR A 630 -11.99 -1.09 28.83
C THR A 630 -11.24 0.16 29.31
N ALA A 631 -11.73 0.86 30.34
CA ALA A 631 -11.02 1.97 30.96
C ALA A 631 -9.66 1.54 31.56
N ALA A 632 -9.59 0.37 32.19
CA ALA A 632 -8.33 -0.19 32.68
C ALA A 632 -7.33 -0.43 31.53
N ASN A 633 -7.77 -0.97 30.39
CA ASN A 633 -6.91 -1.16 29.21
C ASN A 633 -6.34 0.18 28.70
N TRP A 634 -7.16 1.23 28.61
CA TRP A 634 -6.70 2.57 28.23
C TRP A 634 -5.63 3.13 29.17
N VAL A 635 -5.83 2.98 30.48
CA VAL A 635 -4.87 3.44 31.51
C VAL A 635 -3.58 2.63 31.43
N LEU A 636 -3.66 1.30 31.37
CA LEU A 636 -2.49 0.43 31.33
C LEU A 636 -1.65 0.61 30.06
N ALA A 637 -2.28 0.93 28.92
CA ALA A 637 -1.57 1.20 27.68
C ALA A 637 -0.81 2.54 27.70
N SER A 638 -1.34 3.58 28.35
CA SER A 638 -0.79 4.95 28.24
C SER A 638 0.04 5.40 29.45
N LEU A 639 -0.37 5.02 30.66
CA LEU A 639 0.21 5.51 31.91
C LEU A 639 1.72 5.18 32.06
N PRO A 640 2.21 3.96 31.76
CA PRO A 640 3.63 3.62 31.95
C PRO A 640 4.58 4.50 31.13
N ILE A 641 4.19 4.85 29.90
CA ILE A 641 4.95 5.73 29.00
C ILE A 641 5.04 7.14 29.60
N VAL A 642 3.90 7.68 30.07
CA VAL A 642 3.85 9.02 30.69
C VAL A 642 4.66 9.06 31.98
N VAL A 643 4.53 8.04 32.83
CA VAL A 643 5.29 7.93 34.10
C VAL A 643 6.78 7.92 33.84
N LEU A 644 7.26 7.17 32.84
CA LEU A 644 8.66 7.17 32.45
C LEU A 644 9.12 8.57 32.00
N LEU A 645 8.37 9.23 31.12
CA LEU A 645 8.70 10.59 30.67
C LEU A 645 8.78 11.61 31.81
N VAL A 646 7.84 11.56 32.76
CA VAL A 646 7.84 12.45 33.94
C VAL A 646 9.04 12.15 34.85
N LYS A 647 9.37 10.87 35.07
CA LYS A 647 10.56 10.46 35.84
C LYS A 647 11.84 11.01 35.23
N LEU A 648 11.97 10.95 33.90
CA LEU A 648 13.11 11.47 33.14
C LEU A 648 13.22 13.00 33.24
N GLN A 649 12.10 13.71 33.10
CA GLN A 649 12.08 15.18 33.23
C GLN A 649 12.52 15.65 34.62
N LYS A 650 12.10 14.95 35.69
CA LYS A 650 12.50 15.28 37.07
C LYS A 650 13.96 14.94 37.36
N GLY A 651 14.51 13.88 36.75
CA GLY A 651 15.93 13.51 36.87
C GLY A 651 16.90 14.60 36.36
N ILE A 652 16.50 15.31 35.30
CA ILE A 652 17.29 16.41 34.70
C ILE A 652 17.53 17.56 35.71
N ALA A 653 16.60 17.80 36.63
CA ALA A 653 16.73 18.86 37.65
C ALA A 653 17.71 18.50 38.79
N GLY A 654 18.02 17.22 39.00
CA GLY A 654 18.86 16.73 40.10
C GLY A 654 20.31 16.45 39.72
N GLN A 655 20.63 16.29 38.43
CA GLN A 655 21.93 15.78 37.96
C GLN A 655 22.95 16.86 37.58
N SER A 656 22.59 18.14 37.64
CA SER A 656 23.51 19.27 37.38
C SER A 656 24.59 19.48 38.45
N ARG A 657 24.63 18.70 39.53
CA ARG A 657 25.58 18.87 40.64
C ARG A 657 26.73 17.87 40.74
N ILE A 658 26.76 16.79 39.94
CA ILE A 658 27.74 15.69 40.17
C ILE A 658 28.81 15.59 39.08
N LEU A 659 28.66 16.27 37.93
CA LEU A 659 29.57 16.17 36.79
C LEU A 659 30.67 17.25 36.70
N GLU A 660 30.75 18.18 37.65
CA GLU A 660 31.79 19.23 37.66
C GLU A 660 33.09 18.86 38.41
N THR A 661 33.17 17.70 39.08
CA THR A 661 34.35 17.32 39.86
C THR A 661 34.85 15.93 39.47
N GLY A 662 35.58 15.82 38.36
CA GLY A 662 36.16 14.55 37.93
C GLY A 662 37.08 14.67 36.73
N ALA A 663 38.21 15.35 36.90
CA ALA A 663 39.27 15.40 35.89
C ALA A 663 39.96 14.04 35.76
N GLY A 664 39.82 13.43 34.58
CA GLY A 664 40.84 12.64 33.87
C GLY A 664 41.58 11.53 34.62
N ARG A 665 40.98 10.35 34.80
CA ARG A 665 41.68 9.05 34.78
C ARG A 665 40.82 7.99 34.09
N TYR A 666 41.46 7.18 33.25
CA TYR A 666 40.88 6.02 32.57
C TYR A 666 40.61 4.92 33.61
N ASP A 667 39.34 4.76 34.03
CA ASP A 667 38.93 3.71 34.95
C ASP A 667 37.91 2.78 34.26
N PRO A 668 38.30 1.52 33.96
CA PRO A 668 37.41 0.51 33.37
C PRO A 668 36.12 0.27 34.15
N GLN A 669 36.13 0.47 35.48
CA GLN A 669 34.95 0.23 36.33
C GLN A 669 33.86 1.28 36.13
N LEU A 670 34.24 2.54 35.92
CA LEU A 670 33.32 3.66 35.65
C LEU A 670 32.63 3.50 34.28
N GLN A 671 33.34 2.99 33.28
CA GLN A 671 32.81 2.79 31.94
C GLN A 671 31.86 1.58 31.86
N GLN A 672 32.15 0.53 32.62
CA GLN A 672 31.25 -0.63 32.76
C GLN A 672 29.96 -0.24 33.49
N ALA A 673 30.03 0.64 34.50
CA ALA A 673 28.86 1.22 35.15
C ALA A 673 28.03 2.12 34.20
N GLU A 674 28.66 2.80 33.25
CA GLU A 674 27.97 3.56 32.19
C GLU A 674 27.18 2.68 31.23
N VAL A 675 27.78 1.60 30.72
CA VAL A 675 27.07 0.64 29.87
C VAL A 675 25.90 0.00 30.63
N GLY A 676 26.09 -0.35 31.91
CA GLY A 676 25.01 -0.84 32.77
C GLY A 676 23.83 0.13 32.90
N ARG A 677 24.10 1.44 33.01
CA ARG A 677 23.06 2.48 33.00
C ARG A 677 22.30 2.54 31.67
N TYR A 678 22.99 2.42 30.53
CA TYR A 678 22.34 2.40 29.21
C TYR A 678 21.46 1.16 29.02
N VAL A 679 21.92 0.00 29.49
CA VAL A 679 21.13 -1.26 29.48
C VAL A 679 19.90 -1.15 30.39
N THR A 680 20.02 -0.51 31.55
CA THR A 680 18.84 -0.30 32.41
C THR A 680 17.84 0.66 31.76
N ARG A 681 18.33 1.71 31.08
CA ARG A 681 17.48 2.67 30.37
C ARG A 681 16.68 2.02 29.24
N ILE A 682 17.30 1.17 28.41
CA ILE A 682 16.58 0.49 27.33
C ILE A 682 15.51 -0.46 27.90
N ILE A 683 15.78 -1.15 29.02
CA ILE A 683 14.77 -1.99 29.69
C ILE A 683 13.61 -1.16 30.26
N ASP A 684 13.88 0.00 30.88
CA ASP A 684 12.83 0.93 31.32
C ASP A 684 11.90 1.33 30.15
N VAL A 685 12.48 1.62 28.98
CA VAL A 685 11.73 1.97 27.76
C VAL A 685 10.93 0.77 27.25
N ILE A 686 11.54 -0.42 27.18
CA ILE A 686 10.87 -1.66 26.73
C ILE A 686 9.66 -1.98 27.61
N LEU A 687 9.81 -1.90 28.93
CA LEU A 687 8.74 -2.16 29.89
C LEU A 687 7.64 -1.09 29.87
N ALA A 688 7.97 0.16 29.57
CA ALA A 688 6.98 1.22 29.44
C ALA A 688 6.06 1.02 28.22
N PHE A 689 6.59 0.54 27.09
CA PHE A 689 5.83 0.30 25.87
C PHE A 689 5.17 -1.09 25.79
N ALA A 690 5.69 -2.09 26.50
CA ALA A 690 5.19 -3.46 26.45
C ALA A 690 3.69 -3.61 26.74
N PRO A 691 3.08 -2.96 27.76
CA PRO A 691 1.64 -3.09 28.04
C PRO A 691 0.77 -2.65 26.86
N SER A 692 1.13 -1.53 26.22
CA SER A 692 0.41 -1.02 25.05
C SER A 692 0.50 -1.99 23.88
N PHE A 693 1.72 -2.48 23.58
CA PHE A 693 1.93 -3.42 22.49
C PHE A 693 1.21 -4.75 22.72
N THR A 694 1.23 -5.27 23.95
CA THR A 694 0.52 -6.50 24.34
C THR A 694 -0.99 -6.37 24.17
N LEU A 695 -1.60 -5.27 24.63
CA LEU A 695 -3.06 -5.07 24.51
C LEU A 695 -3.53 -4.87 23.07
N LEU A 696 -2.66 -4.38 22.19
CA LEU A 696 -2.92 -4.17 20.77
C LEU A 696 -2.49 -5.37 19.90
N SER A 697 -1.99 -6.45 20.49
CA SER A 697 -1.54 -7.65 19.77
C SER A 697 -2.61 -8.74 19.78
N ILE A 698 -2.70 -9.49 18.67
CA ILE A 698 -3.68 -10.57 18.51
C ILE A 698 -3.06 -11.98 18.42
N ALA A 699 -1.76 -12.11 18.09
CA ALA A 699 -1.08 -13.41 18.05
C ALA A 699 0.43 -13.32 18.40
N TYR A 700 1.32 -13.81 17.52
CA TYR A 700 2.77 -13.94 17.76
C TYR A 700 3.54 -12.60 17.76
N GLU A 701 2.86 -11.47 17.64
CA GLU A 701 3.45 -10.13 17.61
C GLU A 701 4.26 -9.82 18.88
N VAL A 702 3.76 -10.20 20.06
CA VAL A 702 4.49 -9.98 21.32
C VAL A 702 5.75 -10.86 21.40
N LEU A 703 5.75 -12.03 20.76
CA LEU A 703 6.94 -12.86 20.61
C LEU A 703 7.98 -12.17 19.71
N PHE A 704 7.53 -11.53 18.63
CA PHE A 704 8.39 -10.71 17.80
C PHE A 704 9.01 -9.55 18.60
N TYR A 705 8.19 -8.85 19.39
CA TYR A 705 8.64 -7.72 20.21
C TYR A 705 9.75 -8.11 21.20
N VAL A 706 9.62 -9.22 21.93
CA VAL A 706 10.67 -9.67 22.87
C VAL A 706 11.95 -10.06 22.16
N VAL A 707 11.86 -10.72 21.00
CA VAL A 707 13.03 -11.10 20.20
C VAL A 707 13.73 -9.86 19.61
N LEU A 708 12.97 -8.89 19.10
CA LEU A 708 13.49 -7.60 18.66
C LEU A 708 14.23 -6.88 19.80
N CYS A 709 13.65 -6.85 21.01
CA CYS A 709 14.31 -6.31 22.19
C CYS A 709 15.65 -7.02 22.50
N GLY A 710 15.71 -8.34 22.32
CA GLY A 710 16.94 -9.13 22.42
C GLY A 710 18.01 -8.71 21.41
N VAL A 711 17.62 -8.51 20.14
CA VAL A 711 18.53 -8.00 19.09
C VAL A 711 19.06 -6.61 19.46
N LEU A 712 18.19 -5.72 19.97
CA LEU A 712 18.58 -4.35 20.32
C LEU A 712 19.54 -4.29 21.53
N VAL A 713 19.27 -5.06 22.58
CA VAL A 713 20.16 -5.14 23.74
C VAL A 713 21.51 -5.77 23.35
N SER A 714 21.50 -6.84 22.56
CA SER A 714 22.74 -7.48 22.10
C SER A 714 23.54 -6.57 21.16
N TRP A 715 22.88 -5.77 20.30
CA TRP A 715 23.53 -4.76 19.47
C TRP A 715 24.26 -3.71 20.33
N LEU A 716 23.58 -3.17 21.34
CA LEU A 716 24.16 -2.17 22.25
C LEU A 716 25.40 -2.73 22.97
N LEU A 717 25.35 -3.98 23.43
CA LEU A 717 26.48 -4.63 24.11
C LEU A 717 27.65 -4.90 23.15
N LEU A 718 27.37 -5.33 21.92
CA LEU A 718 28.38 -5.56 20.89
C LEU A 718 29.08 -4.25 20.46
N GLU A 719 28.31 -3.18 20.30
CA GLU A 719 28.85 -1.84 20.00
C GLU A 719 29.62 -1.26 21.19
N ALA A 720 29.19 -1.52 22.43
CA ALA A 720 29.97 -1.17 23.61
C ALA A 720 31.34 -1.85 23.56
N GLU A 721 31.39 -3.19 23.45
CA GLU A 721 32.64 -3.98 23.41
C GLU A 721 33.63 -3.48 22.33
N THR A 722 33.13 -3.18 21.14
CA THR A 722 33.97 -2.72 20.02
C THR A 722 34.37 -1.25 20.11
N SER A 723 33.60 -0.41 20.79
CA SER A 723 33.93 1.02 21.00
C SER A 723 35.13 1.21 21.93
N PHE A 724 35.44 0.22 22.79
CA PHE A 724 36.64 0.21 23.62
C PHE A 724 37.92 -0.15 22.86
N THR A 725 37.81 -0.86 21.73
CA THR A 725 38.96 -1.50 21.07
C THR A 725 39.38 -0.87 19.74
N SER A 726 38.51 -0.05 19.12
CA SER A 726 38.72 0.44 17.75
C SER A 726 38.35 1.91 17.56
N SER A 727 39.12 2.63 16.71
CA SER A 727 38.79 3.98 16.28
C SER A 727 37.62 3.96 15.28
N THR A 728 36.72 4.95 15.35
CA THR A 728 35.60 5.10 14.41
C THR A 728 36.10 5.36 12.99
N SER A 729 35.81 4.45 12.06
CA SER A 729 36.02 4.61 10.62
C SER A 729 34.72 4.99 9.90
N THR A 730 34.83 5.63 8.73
CA THR A 730 33.67 5.95 7.86
C THR A 730 32.85 4.70 7.52
N TRP A 731 33.50 3.57 7.27
CA TRP A 731 32.82 2.30 7.03
C TRP A 731 31.97 1.86 8.23
N ARG A 732 32.47 2.01 9.46
CA ARG A 732 31.69 1.70 10.67
C ARG A 732 30.47 2.62 10.82
N GLU A 733 30.53 3.86 10.36
CA GLU A 733 29.36 4.76 10.32
C GLU A 733 28.29 4.26 9.35
N VAL A 734 28.71 3.90 8.13
CA VAL A 734 27.85 3.31 7.08
C VAL A 734 27.20 2.03 7.58
N GLN A 735 27.99 1.16 8.22
CA GLN A 735 27.52 -0.09 8.83
C GLN A 735 26.45 0.13 9.90
N ARG A 736 26.69 1.04 10.86
CA ARG A 736 25.71 1.37 11.91
C ARG A 736 24.43 1.97 11.35
N ALA A 737 24.54 2.86 10.36
CA ALA A 737 23.40 3.42 9.64
C ALA A 737 22.60 2.34 8.90
N PHE A 738 23.28 1.41 8.25
CA PHE A 738 22.64 0.31 7.53
C PHE A 738 21.93 -0.68 8.49
N VAL A 739 22.58 -1.08 9.59
CA VAL A 739 21.94 -1.93 10.62
C VAL A 739 20.72 -1.25 11.24
N PHE A 740 20.81 0.06 11.51
CA PHE A 740 19.66 0.84 11.95
C PHE A 740 18.52 0.81 10.92
N LEU A 741 18.82 1.02 9.64
CA LEU A 741 17.83 0.94 8.56
C LEU A 741 17.20 -0.45 8.46
N LEU A 742 17.98 -1.52 8.57
CA LEU A 742 17.45 -2.90 8.60
C LEU A 742 16.55 -3.14 9.81
N LEU A 743 16.92 -2.64 10.99
CA LEU A 743 16.12 -2.77 12.21
C LEU A 743 14.80 -1.97 12.13
N VAL A 744 14.81 -0.82 11.47
CA VAL A 744 13.58 -0.06 11.15
C VAL A 744 12.71 -0.89 10.19
N ASN A 745 13.29 -1.47 9.15
CA ASN A 745 12.52 -2.29 8.19
C ASN A 745 11.92 -3.55 8.84
N ILE A 746 12.70 -4.33 9.61
CA ILE A 746 12.15 -5.53 10.28
C ILE A 746 11.13 -5.17 11.35
N ALA A 747 11.25 -4.00 12.00
CA ALA A 747 10.25 -3.52 12.96
C ALA A 747 8.87 -3.31 12.32
N PHE A 748 8.82 -3.08 11.00
CA PHE A 748 7.60 -2.96 10.23
C PHE A 748 7.18 -4.29 9.58
N PHE A 749 8.09 -4.96 8.88
CA PHE A 749 7.81 -6.17 8.07
C PHE A 749 7.90 -7.49 8.84
N GLY A 750 8.38 -7.47 10.09
CA GLY A 750 8.56 -8.68 10.89
C GLY A 750 7.25 -9.43 11.12
N THR A 751 6.16 -8.70 11.35
CA THR A 751 4.82 -9.29 11.55
C THR A 751 3.72 -8.68 10.67
N GLY A 752 4.00 -7.55 9.99
CA GLY A 752 3.04 -6.87 9.10
C GLY A 752 3.25 -7.19 7.62
N ASN A 753 2.29 -6.78 6.78
CA ASN A 753 2.38 -6.83 5.31
C ASN A 753 2.35 -5.40 4.73
N VAL A 754 3.02 -5.21 3.58
CA VAL A 754 3.06 -3.97 2.80
C VAL A 754 1.70 -3.67 2.17
N ALA A 755 0.92 -4.72 1.87
CA ALA A 755 -0.21 -4.63 0.95
C ALA A 755 -1.38 -3.77 1.42
N SER A 756 -1.47 -3.40 2.72
CA SER A 756 -2.22 -2.22 3.15
C SER A 756 -2.03 -1.93 4.64
N MET A 757 -2.13 -0.66 5.05
CA MET A 757 -2.40 -0.35 6.47
C MET A 757 -3.74 -0.94 6.95
N SER A 758 -4.63 -1.34 6.04
CA SER A 758 -5.85 -2.11 6.34
C SER A 758 -5.61 -3.60 6.61
N SER A 759 -4.39 -4.12 6.41
CA SER A 759 -4.04 -5.49 6.83
C SER A 759 -3.81 -5.60 8.35
N PHE A 760 -3.78 -4.47 9.07
CA PHE A 760 -3.83 -4.51 10.52
C PHE A 760 -5.27 -4.80 10.94
N GLU A 761 -5.49 -6.03 11.39
CA GLU A 761 -6.77 -6.52 11.90
C GLU A 761 -7.41 -5.50 12.86
N ILE A 762 -8.58 -4.97 12.48
CA ILE A 762 -9.36 -4.01 13.28
C ILE A 762 -9.65 -4.61 14.67
N SER A 763 -9.71 -5.93 14.75
CA SER A 763 -9.94 -6.68 15.97
C SER A 763 -8.91 -6.40 17.07
N SER A 764 -7.69 -5.99 16.72
CA SER A 764 -6.67 -5.52 17.67
C SER A 764 -7.12 -4.32 18.51
N THR A 765 -8.09 -3.54 18.03
CA THR A 765 -8.64 -2.36 18.73
C THR A 765 -9.83 -2.68 19.63
N TYR A 766 -10.45 -3.86 19.50
CA TYR A 766 -11.65 -4.25 20.26
C TYR A 766 -11.43 -4.35 21.78
N ARG A 767 -10.17 -4.43 22.20
CA ARG A 767 -9.77 -4.35 23.62
C ARG A 767 -10.03 -2.96 24.23
N PHE A 768 -10.19 -1.95 23.38
CA PHE A 768 -10.36 -0.54 23.74
C PHE A 768 -11.71 0.01 23.30
N VAL A 769 -12.14 -0.32 22.07
CA VAL A 769 -13.36 0.21 21.45
C VAL A 769 -13.99 -0.89 20.58
N THR A 770 -15.23 -1.28 20.89
CA THR A 770 -15.98 -2.30 20.12
C THR A 770 -16.97 -1.71 19.13
N VAL A 771 -17.30 -0.42 19.25
CA VAL A 771 -18.16 0.31 18.30
C VAL A 771 -17.28 0.94 17.24
N PHE A 772 -17.63 0.81 15.97
CA PHE A 772 -16.84 1.36 14.87
C PHE A 772 -16.58 2.86 15.06
N ALA A 773 -15.30 3.20 15.24
CA ALA A 773 -14.82 4.56 15.49
C ALA A 773 -13.52 4.78 14.70
N PRO A 774 -13.62 5.10 13.40
CA PRO A 774 -12.51 4.97 12.45
C PRO A 774 -11.27 5.77 12.85
N PHE A 775 -11.45 7.00 13.36
CA PHE A 775 -10.33 7.83 13.80
C PHE A 775 -9.61 7.29 15.04
N THR A 776 -10.37 6.80 16.04
CA THR A 776 -9.79 6.26 17.28
C THR A 776 -9.12 4.92 17.04
N MET A 777 -9.77 4.03 16.28
CA MET A 777 -9.23 2.73 15.89
C MET A 777 -7.96 2.91 15.05
N GLY A 778 -8.00 3.81 14.06
CA GLY A 778 -6.83 4.17 13.26
C GLY A 778 -5.67 4.71 14.11
N ALA A 779 -5.94 5.59 15.08
CA ALA A 779 -4.91 6.12 15.97
C ALA A 779 -4.25 5.03 16.85
N LEU A 780 -5.02 4.05 17.33
CA LEU A 780 -4.51 2.91 18.09
C LEU A 780 -3.62 2.00 17.22
N LEU A 781 -4.03 1.73 15.98
CA LEU A 781 -3.25 0.96 15.01
C LEU A 781 -1.93 1.66 14.66
N VAL A 782 -1.97 2.97 14.40
CA VAL A 782 -0.76 3.77 14.19
C VAL A 782 0.13 3.72 15.44
N GLY A 783 -0.45 3.85 16.62
CA GLY A 783 0.28 3.71 17.90
C GLY A 783 1.00 2.37 18.03
N LYS A 784 0.33 1.26 17.70
CA LYS A 784 0.92 -0.10 17.69
C LYS A 784 2.15 -0.18 16.78
N ILE A 785 2.02 0.35 15.55
CA ILE A 785 3.10 0.35 14.55
C ILE A 785 4.30 1.18 15.03
N LEU A 786 4.06 2.30 15.72
CA LEU A 786 5.11 3.19 16.21
C LEU A 786 5.98 2.60 17.33
N ILE A 787 5.44 1.65 18.11
CA ILE A 787 6.14 1.13 19.31
C ILE A 787 7.49 0.46 18.97
N PRO A 788 7.56 -0.54 18.07
CA PRO A 788 8.84 -1.14 17.67
C PRO A 788 9.87 -0.11 17.17
N PHE A 789 9.43 0.86 16.35
CA PHE A 789 10.29 1.94 15.86
C PHE A 789 10.88 2.79 16.99
N MET A 790 10.07 3.13 18.00
CA MET A 790 10.52 3.92 19.16
C MET A 790 11.63 3.20 19.93
N VAL A 791 11.51 1.89 20.15
CA VAL A 791 12.53 1.10 20.85
C VAL A 791 13.83 1.02 20.04
N VAL A 792 13.73 0.80 18.72
CA VAL A 792 14.89 0.82 17.80
C VAL A 792 15.60 2.18 17.83
N ALA A 793 14.85 3.28 17.75
CA ALA A 793 15.40 4.63 17.77
C ALA A 793 16.05 5.00 19.12
N CYS A 794 15.46 4.61 20.25
CA CYS A 794 16.07 4.80 21.57
C CYS A 794 17.39 4.03 21.70
N THR A 795 17.43 2.79 21.22
CA THR A 795 18.65 1.96 21.20
C THR A 795 19.76 2.61 20.39
N PHE A 796 19.42 3.09 19.18
CA PHE A 796 20.38 3.77 18.33
C PHE A 796 20.92 5.05 18.98
N HIS A 797 20.06 5.83 19.65
CA HIS A 797 20.50 7.01 20.41
C HIS A 797 21.50 6.65 21.52
N LEU A 798 21.27 5.55 22.25
CA LEU A 798 22.19 5.06 23.28
C LEU A 798 23.53 4.61 22.69
N ILE A 799 23.53 3.92 21.54
CA ILE A 799 24.76 3.52 20.83
C ILE A 799 25.59 4.75 20.44
N LEU A 800 24.94 5.83 19.99
CA LEU A 800 25.62 7.08 19.64
C LEU A 800 26.20 7.82 20.87
N LEU A 801 25.77 7.49 22.09
CA LEU A 801 26.31 8.05 23.33
C LEU A 801 27.52 7.28 23.87
N LEU A 802 27.81 6.09 23.33
CA LEU A 802 28.93 5.27 23.78
C LEU A 802 30.28 6.03 23.64
N PRO A 803 31.20 5.90 24.61
CA PRO A 803 32.51 6.54 24.54
C PRO A 803 33.36 5.96 23.39
N SER A 804 34.12 6.81 22.67
CA SER A 804 35.08 6.36 21.66
C SER A 804 36.49 6.32 22.25
N ALA A 805 37.25 5.24 22.00
CA ALA A 805 38.64 5.06 22.48
C ALA A 805 39.60 6.22 22.14
N SER A 806 39.26 7.07 21.16
CA SER A 806 40.07 8.22 20.72
C SER A 806 40.03 9.46 21.64
N SER A 807 39.12 9.51 22.63
CA SER A 807 38.99 10.65 23.55
C SER A 807 40.00 10.66 24.71
N ALA A 808 40.93 9.70 24.78
CA ALA A 808 41.92 9.60 25.85
C ALA A 808 43.17 10.50 25.64
N GLY A 809 43.37 11.12 24.47
CA GLY A 809 44.59 11.91 24.21
C GLY A 809 44.48 13.07 23.21
N SER A 810 43.36 13.23 22.49
CA SER A 810 43.11 14.40 21.66
C SER A 810 41.66 14.83 21.80
N GLN A 811 41.41 16.13 21.96
CA GLN A 811 40.09 16.75 21.96
C GLN A 811 39.44 16.66 20.56
N LYS A 812 39.25 15.46 20.01
CA LYS A 812 38.38 15.31 18.84
C LYS A 812 36.93 15.37 19.33
N PRO A 813 36.12 16.35 18.88
CA PRO A 813 34.73 16.44 19.27
C PRO A 813 33.98 15.19 18.82
N ARG A 814 33.04 14.71 19.66
CA ARG A 814 32.10 13.65 19.28
C ARG A 814 31.41 14.06 17.98
N LEU A 815 31.40 13.15 17.00
CA LEU A 815 30.72 13.40 15.73
C LEU A 815 29.23 13.65 15.97
N PRO A 816 28.62 14.65 15.30
CA PRO A 816 27.22 14.95 15.52
C PRO A 816 26.34 13.81 15.01
N ALA A 817 25.30 13.46 15.78
CA ALA A 817 24.32 12.42 15.42
C ALA A 817 23.67 12.66 14.04
N SER A 818 23.67 13.91 13.56
CA SER A 818 23.22 14.29 12.23
C SER A 818 23.96 13.56 11.09
N ARG A 819 25.22 13.13 11.27
CA ARG A 819 25.96 12.40 10.22
C ARG A 819 25.37 11.03 9.91
N TYR A 820 24.99 10.28 10.94
CA TYR A 820 24.36 8.98 10.78
C TYR A 820 22.98 9.12 10.13
N PHE A 821 22.24 10.17 10.51
CA PHE A 821 20.96 10.49 9.90
C PHE A 821 21.08 10.73 8.39
N LEU A 822 22.06 11.54 7.95
CA LEU A 822 22.30 11.80 6.53
C LEU A 822 22.63 10.52 5.75
N LEU A 823 23.36 9.56 6.35
CA LEU A 823 23.62 8.26 5.71
C LEU A 823 22.35 7.42 5.57
N VAL A 824 21.50 7.38 6.61
CA VAL A 824 20.22 6.66 6.55
C VAL A 824 19.31 7.28 5.49
N VAL A 825 19.22 8.61 5.44
CA VAL A 825 18.47 9.33 4.39
C VAL A 825 19.01 9.00 3.01
N ALA A 826 20.33 9.07 2.79
CA ALA A 826 20.93 8.74 1.50
C ALA A 826 20.63 7.29 1.06
N MET A 827 20.68 6.32 1.97
CA MET A 827 20.30 4.93 1.68
C MET A 827 18.82 4.80 1.35
N SER A 828 17.94 5.47 2.11
CA SER A 828 16.50 5.52 1.84
C SER A 828 16.19 6.22 0.52
N ASP A 829 16.93 7.25 0.12
CA ASP A 829 16.79 7.91 -1.18
C ASP A 829 17.13 6.94 -2.33
N VAL A 830 18.16 6.09 -2.16
CA VAL A 830 18.53 5.06 -3.15
C VAL A 830 17.39 4.04 -3.30
N LEU A 831 16.82 3.59 -2.17
CA LEU A 831 15.64 2.73 -2.18
C LEU A 831 14.45 3.42 -2.86
N ALA A 832 14.16 4.67 -2.52
CA ALA A 832 13.04 5.44 -3.08
C ALA A 832 13.17 5.58 -4.61
N LEU A 833 14.38 5.89 -5.10
CA LEU A 833 14.63 5.98 -6.53
C LEU A 833 14.46 4.62 -7.22
N HIS A 834 14.89 3.51 -6.59
CA HIS A 834 14.64 2.19 -7.16
C HIS A 834 13.14 1.89 -7.23
N PHE A 835 12.39 2.11 -6.14
CA PHE A 835 10.94 1.90 -6.12
C PHE A 835 10.19 2.80 -7.08
N LEU A 836 10.68 4.01 -7.39
CA LEU A 836 10.09 4.87 -8.43
C LEU A 836 10.03 4.15 -9.79
N PHE A 837 11.07 3.42 -10.16
CA PHE A 837 11.11 2.64 -11.41
C PHE A 837 10.31 1.34 -11.33
N LEU A 838 9.96 0.88 -10.13
CA LEU A 838 9.10 -0.29 -9.89
C LEU A 838 7.62 0.08 -9.74
N VAL A 839 7.26 1.37 -9.74
CA VAL A 839 5.85 1.80 -9.70
C VAL A 839 5.14 1.28 -10.95
N LYS A 840 4.11 0.48 -10.73
CA LYS A 840 3.24 -0.05 -11.79
C LYS A 840 2.09 0.92 -12.04
N ASN A 841 1.79 1.14 -13.31
CA ASN A 841 0.62 1.89 -13.78
C ASN A 841 -0.40 1.00 -14.51
N GLU A 842 -0.15 -0.31 -14.51
CA GLU A 842 -0.98 -1.38 -15.08
C GLU A 842 -0.95 -2.59 -14.15
N GLY A 843 -1.89 -3.51 -14.36
CA GLY A 843 -2.11 -4.67 -13.49
C GLY A 843 -3.34 -4.46 -12.61
N SER A 844 -3.47 -5.30 -11.58
CA SER A 844 -4.57 -5.16 -10.63
C SER A 844 -4.40 -3.91 -9.75
N TRP A 845 -5.49 -3.39 -9.18
CA TRP A 845 -5.41 -2.27 -8.22
C TRP A 845 -4.55 -2.57 -7.01
N LYS A 846 -4.53 -3.83 -6.56
CA LYS A 846 -3.62 -4.27 -5.49
C LYS A 846 -2.17 -4.12 -5.93
N GLU A 847 -1.80 -4.55 -7.14
CA GLU A 847 -0.42 -4.41 -7.62
C GLU A 847 -0.01 -2.94 -7.81
N ILE A 848 -0.87 -2.15 -8.43
CA ILE A 848 -0.65 -0.71 -8.60
C ILE A 848 -0.53 -0.03 -7.23
N GLY A 849 -1.53 -0.24 -6.37
CA GLY A 849 -1.58 0.29 -5.00
C GLY A 849 -0.40 -0.14 -4.14
N ASN A 850 0.03 -1.41 -4.23
CA ASN A 850 1.20 -1.92 -3.54
C ASN A 850 2.48 -1.25 -4.03
N SER A 851 2.67 -1.13 -5.34
CA SER A 851 3.87 -0.50 -5.90
C SER A 851 3.97 0.98 -5.50
N ILE A 852 2.84 1.71 -5.51
CA ILE A 852 2.74 3.09 -5.03
C ILE A 852 2.99 3.16 -3.52
N SER A 853 2.43 2.23 -2.75
CA SER A 853 2.59 2.17 -1.30
C SER A 853 4.04 1.88 -0.92
N MET A 854 4.74 0.99 -1.61
CA MET A 854 6.17 0.72 -1.41
C MET A 854 7.00 1.99 -1.61
N PHE A 855 6.78 2.69 -2.73
CA PHE A 855 7.42 3.97 -3.01
C PHE A 855 7.08 5.02 -1.93
N GLY A 856 5.81 5.11 -1.53
CA GLY A 856 5.32 6.01 -0.49
C GLY A 856 5.90 5.73 0.89
N ILE A 857 6.01 4.46 1.29
CA ILE A 857 6.55 4.02 2.59
C ILE A 857 8.03 4.42 2.71
N VAL A 858 8.85 4.16 1.68
CA VAL A 858 10.26 4.54 1.72
C VAL A 858 10.44 6.05 1.76
N ASN A 859 9.62 6.80 1.01
CA ASN A 859 9.63 8.26 1.10
C ASN A 859 9.17 8.78 2.47
N ALA A 860 8.14 8.16 3.05
CA ALA A 860 7.69 8.49 4.39
C ALA A 860 8.79 8.20 5.42
N GLN A 861 9.55 7.11 5.28
CA GLN A 861 10.69 6.78 6.14
C GLN A 861 11.74 7.91 6.19
N ILE A 862 12.04 8.56 5.06
CA ILE A 862 13.01 9.69 5.00
C ILE A 862 12.61 10.83 5.94
N VAL A 863 11.31 11.13 6.03
CA VAL A 863 10.76 12.20 6.90
C VAL A 863 10.44 11.70 8.31
N PHE A 864 10.07 10.44 8.44
CA PHE A 864 9.65 9.81 9.69
C PHE A 864 10.82 9.51 10.62
N ILE A 865 11.94 8.99 10.10
CA ILE A 865 13.14 8.67 10.90
C ILE A 865 13.69 9.86 11.72
N PRO A 866 13.82 11.10 11.18
CA PRO A 866 14.28 12.24 11.98
C PRO A 866 13.25 12.66 13.05
N LEU A 867 11.95 12.58 12.75
CA LEU A 867 10.90 12.84 13.74
C LEU A 867 10.93 11.79 14.87
N LEU A 868 11.05 10.51 14.51
CA LEU A 868 11.20 9.39 15.42
C LEU A 868 12.43 9.60 16.33
N PHE A 869 13.55 10.07 15.78
CA PHE A 869 14.76 10.34 16.54
C PHE A 869 14.59 11.53 17.50
N LEU A 870 13.87 12.58 17.10
CA LEU A 870 13.52 13.71 17.97
C LEU A 870 12.66 13.25 19.16
N LEU A 871 11.68 12.37 18.91
CA LEU A 871 10.83 11.78 19.95
C LEU A 871 11.63 10.84 20.86
N ALA A 872 12.48 9.97 20.30
CA ALA A 872 13.33 9.05 21.06
C ALA A 872 14.30 9.79 22.00
N ARG A 873 14.74 11.00 21.64
CA ARG A 873 15.56 11.85 22.50
C ARG A 873 14.89 12.13 23.85
N ALA A 874 13.56 12.25 23.91
CA ALA A 874 12.85 12.49 25.17
C ALA A 874 13.07 11.34 26.19
N PHE A 875 13.32 10.12 25.71
CA PHE A 875 13.54 8.93 26.53
C PHE A 875 15.01 8.74 26.96
N VAL A 876 15.96 9.48 26.36
CA VAL A 876 17.41 9.29 26.59
C VAL A 876 18.11 10.59 27.04
N ARG A 877 17.39 11.73 27.08
CA ARG A 877 17.93 13.08 27.29
C ARG A 877 18.77 13.24 28.56
N ASP A 878 18.37 12.62 29.66
CA ASP A 878 19.05 12.69 30.96
C ASP A 878 20.46 12.07 30.94
N LEU A 879 20.73 11.20 29.96
CA LEU A 879 22.03 10.55 29.78
C LEU A 879 22.96 11.30 28.83
N THR A 880 22.49 12.39 28.21
CA THR A 880 23.32 13.24 27.34
C THR A 880 24.19 14.18 28.19
N PRO A 881 25.52 14.24 27.98
CA PRO A 881 26.36 15.19 28.70
C PRO A 881 25.90 16.62 28.37
N ALA A 882 25.85 17.49 29.38
CA ALA A 882 25.56 18.90 29.18
C ALA A 882 26.59 19.49 28.20
N THR A 883 26.16 19.70 26.95
CA THR A 883 26.96 20.45 25.99
C THR A 883 27.03 21.88 26.52
N GLY A 884 28.25 22.36 26.80
CA GLY A 884 28.53 23.66 27.42
C GLY A 884 28.19 24.89 26.58
N LEU A 885 27.06 24.88 25.86
CA LEU A 885 26.60 25.97 25.00
C LEU A 885 25.52 26.86 25.63
N SER A 886 25.11 26.62 26.87
CA SER A 886 24.14 27.50 27.56
C SER A 886 24.73 28.38 28.67
N GLY A 887 26.06 28.36 28.88
CA GLY A 887 26.70 29.07 29.99
C GLY A 887 27.38 30.41 29.65
N GLN A 888 27.83 30.62 28.41
CA GLN A 888 28.70 31.78 28.10
C GLN A 888 27.97 33.02 27.57
N SER A 889 26.72 32.95 27.09
CA SER A 889 26.04 34.15 26.54
C SER A 889 25.33 35.04 27.56
N LEU A 890 25.25 34.62 28.84
CA LEU A 890 24.53 35.34 29.89
C LEU A 890 25.44 36.07 30.90
N GLN A 891 26.75 35.77 30.96
CA GLN A 891 27.69 36.51 31.81
C GLN A 891 28.41 37.65 31.08
N ASP A 892 28.63 37.55 29.76
CA ASP A 892 29.28 38.64 29.01
C ASP A 892 28.35 39.83 28.71
N LYS A 893 27.02 39.66 28.76
CA LYS A 893 26.05 40.77 28.65
C LYS A 893 25.81 41.54 29.97
N LYS A 894 26.47 41.16 31.06
CA LYS A 894 26.47 41.93 32.32
C LYS A 894 27.79 42.68 32.57
N ARG A 895 28.74 42.63 31.64
CA ARG A 895 30.04 43.31 31.73
C ARG A 895 30.45 44.15 30.51
N GLN A 896 29.51 44.45 29.61
CA GLN A 896 29.66 45.50 28.59
C GLN A 896 28.51 46.50 28.66
#